data_AF-A0A966B561-F1
#
_entry.id   AF-A0A966B561-F1
#
_cell.length_a   1.000
_cell.length_b   1.000
_cell.length_c   1.000
_cell.angle_alpha   90.00
_cell.angle_beta   90.00
_cell.angle_gamma   90.00
#
_symmetry.space_group_name_H-M   'P 1'
#
loop_
_entity.id
_entity.type
_entity.pdbx_description
1 polymer ?
#
loop_
_entity_poly.entity_id
_entity_poly.type
_entity_poly.pdbx_seq_one_letter_code
_entity_poly.pdbx_strand_id
1 'polypeptide(L)'
;VNLFIPTDTDSRATHGKGAYLTDNILVTPRVFSGADDAKEPPYPVTPLELVQNLLDPQLSDLTIGRNHEGVSILDLGKNNTIDFPLFADPESQDFKLHPASPARGAGKFGQDLGALVRSGIFISGEPPSITTDQEAALMVGGPGYFSYRWRFKDTEWSEVIEIGDGFNPLVGVTVRSGRILLKDLLPGVYSIEVLGQDFAGNWQEVPTQSEQWEIVESYPDRLVLNEVLISNEGVYESDGGNPSYVELYNSSPKPISLNGYYVSSSIEGDSRIDLDQISEIEAWGYLVIEINPSNDSMEIKKGGGSIYLFDSGKILDSLDYGFQVVNYSIGRYGRNSLWMLNLPTPGAENREVRIGDPSGLRISEWLANPGQLDRSEFIELVNNSSFPVELSGVSLSDSLTYGENSMLLPELSFIAPNNYVTVEPKGFKLATDLDQIVLTDRDGSLLDNVIYGPQIEGLSEGKIAGSDSYQKFIVPTPGVKQPVQGSDEYVEYERMLEIYNSLRIIEIMYNPLGGSEYEYIELQNVGEKTLNLNGISFVKGIEYTFGEMFLSPKESVVLASNLNAFTSRYGEINHLIVEYAGRLNNGGEELILQLPEPYPFNMVRFSFNDEWYSQADGEGYSLELKDLTIDPPLYNSRASWVISSYLGSPHGIILEETYEMWSDENKVGPPYVDDDGDGLINALQYVLGGGVKRFNQINLPRFDILSNEMIWEVATRLAVSDYRVVFEYSDDLKQWNELPIDTVKVESLMRNNVIRLPSTSQKAFLRLRLDSSSE
;
A
#
# COMPACT_ATOMS: atom_id res chain seq x y z
N VAL A 1 9.90 43.68 20.29
CA VAL A 1 10.00 44.54 21.50
C VAL A 1 11.08 45.57 21.23
N ASN A 2 10.76 46.86 21.14
CA ASN A 2 11.81 47.88 21.22
C ASN A 2 12.22 47.97 22.69
N LEU A 3 13.37 47.41 23.07
CA LEU A 3 13.86 47.60 24.43
C LEU A 3 14.23 49.08 24.59
N PHE A 4 13.37 49.81 25.28
CA PHE A 4 13.63 51.17 25.70
C PHE A 4 14.21 51.12 27.11
N ILE A 5 15.51 51.37 27.23
CA ILE A 5 16.13 51.61 28.53
C ILE A 5 15.89 53.10 28.80
N PRO A 6 15.09 53.47 29.82
CA PRO A 6 14.66 54.85 29.99
C PRO A 6 15.85 55.80 30.09
N THR A 7 16.01 56.66 29.09
CA THR A 7 16.79 57.88 29.23
C THR A 7 15.90 58.88 29.96
N ASP A 8 16.07 59.04 31.27
CA ASP A 8 15.49 60.22 31.90
C ASP A 8 16.23 61.44 31.31
N THR A 9 15.50 62.25 30.55
CA THR A 9 16.02 63.28 29.64
C THR A 9 16.66 64.48 30.34
N ASP A 10 16.88 64.41 31.65
CA ASP A 10 17.47 65.46 32.48
C ASP A 10 18.72 64.99 33.23
N SER A 11 19.90 65.17 32.63
CA SER A 11 21.27 65.27 33.21
C SER A 11 21.73 64.34 34.35
N ARG A 12 20.93 63.37 34.78
CA ARG A 12 21.22 62.35 35.80
C ARG A 12 20.50 61.07 35.39
N ALA A 13 20.90 60.50 34.25
CA ALA A 13 20.43 59.18 33.87
C ALA A 13 20.75 58.19 35.00
N THR A 14 19.73 57.71 35.71
CA THR A 14 19.86 56.45 36.46
C THR A 14 20.12 55.37 35.43
N HIS A 15 21.35 54.84 35.42
CA HIS A 15 21.69 53.69 34.60
C HIS A 15 20.72 52.55 34.91
N GLY A 16 20.28 51.82 33.88
CA GLY A 16 19.62 50.54 34.11
C GLY A 16 20.54 49.65 34.95
N LYS A 17 19.99 48.80 35.82
CA LYS A 17 20.83 47.79 36.48
C LYS A 17 21.38 46.78 35.46
N GLY A 18 20.62 46.53 34.38
CA GLY A 18 20.99 45.73 33.22
C GLY A 18 19.74 45.32 32.43
N ALA A 19 19.91 44.63 31.29
CA ALA A 19 18.84 43.93 30.58
C ALA A 19 19.31 42.53 30.14
N TYR A 20 18.42 41.54 30.23
CA TYR A 20 18.71 40.14 29.90
C TYR A 20 17.59 39.55 29.06
N LEU A 21 17.93 38.93 27.94
CA LEU A 21 17.00 38.25 27.04
C LEU A 21 17.55 36.86 26.69
N THR A 22 16.78 35.82 26.97
CA THR A 22 17.11 34.43 26.65
C THR A 22 15.94 33.74 26.00
N ASP A 23 16.23 32.85 25.07
CA ASP A 23 15.25 31.96 24.46
C ASP A 23 14.09 32.71 23.76
N ASN A 24 14.36 33.84 23.11
CA ASN A 24 13.35 34.65 22.40
C ASN A 24 13.46 34.52 20.88
N ILE A 25 12.39 34.90 20.18
CA ILE A 25 12.39 35.19 18.75
C ILE A 25 12.28 36.71 18.55
N LEU A 26 13.18 37.29 17.76
CA LEU A 26 13.25 38.73 17.49
C LEU A 26 12.90 39.01 16.03
N VAL A 27 11.73 39.63 15.81
CA VAL A 27 11.11 39.82 14.48
C VAL A 27 10.86 41.29 14.11
N THR A 28 11.26 42.23 14.98
CA THR A 28 11.05 43.67 14.72
C THR A 28 12.19 44.24 13.89
N PRO A 29 11.97 45.20 12.96
CA PRO A 29 13.04 45.73 12.09
C PRO A 29 14.29 46.29 12.81
N ARG A 30 14.11 46.68 14.08
CA ARG A 30 15.11 47.13 15.03
C ARG A 30 14.77 46.56 16.42
N VAL A 31 15.78 46.15 17.19
CA VAL A 31 15.61 45.59 18.56
C VAL A 31 15.88 46.65 19.63
N PHE A 32 16.94 47.45 19.45
CA PHE A 32 17.33 48.54 20.35
C PHE A 32 17.14 49.90 19.68
N SER A 33 16.54 50.85 20.40
CA SER A 33 16.34 52.23 19.91
C SER A 33 17.41 53.20 20.44
N GLY A 34 18.67 52.75 20.48
CA GLY A 34 19.80 53.50 21.03
C GLY A 34 19.91 53.33 22.55
N ALA A 35 20.46 52.19 22.98
CA ALA A 35 20.73 51.96 24.40
C ALA A 35 21.75 52.99 24.92
N ASP A 36 21.46 53.54 26.09
CA ASP A 36 22.35 54.45 26.82
C ASP A 36 22.75 55.71 26.04
N ASP A 37 21.85 56.44 25.38
CA ASP A 37 22.20 57.64 24.58
C ASP A 37 22.59 58.88 25.41
N ALA A 38 23.46 58.74 26.41
CA ALA A 38 24.00 59.82 27.24
C ALA A 38 24.93 60.73 26.43
N LYS A 39 24.76 62.05 26.57
CA LYS A 39 25.44 63.08 25.75
C LYS A 39 26.82 63.50 26.30
N GLU A 40 27.12 63.24 27.56
CA GLU A 40 28.36 63.67 28.23
C GLU A 40 29.03 62.54 29.04
N PRO A 41 30.38 62.50 29.12
CA PRO A 41 31.11 61.49 29.91
C PRO A 41 30.91 61.63 31.43
N PRO A 42 31.05 60.54 32.23
CA PRO A 42 31.32 59.17 31.77
C PRO A 42 30.08 58.58 31.10
N TYR A 43 30.24 57.99 29.92
CA TYR A 43 29.17 57.31 29.20
C TYR A 43 28.78 56.06 30.00
N PRO A 44 27.64 56.05 30.72
CA PRO A 44 27.21 54.83 31.39
C PRO A 44 26.87 53.80 30.32
N VAL A 45 27.32 52.57 30.52
CA VAL A 45 26.99 51.43 29.66
C VAL A 45 26.14 50.50 30.51
N THR A 46 24.87 50.36 30.15
CA THR A 46 23.98 49.39 30.80
C THR A 46 24.46 47.99 30.38
N PRO A 47 24.70 47.06 31.33
CA PRO A 47 25.03 45.68 30.98
C PRO A 47 23.87 45.03 30.23
N LEU A 48 24.12 44.53 29.02
CA LEU A 48 23.16 43.81 28.20
C LEU A 48 23.65 42.38 27.98
N GLU A 49 22.77 41.40 28.11
CA GLU A 49 23.09 40.01 27.87
C GLU A 49 21.96 39.34 27.08
N LEU A 50 22.28 38.88 25.87
CA LEU A 50 21.37 38.18 24.97
C LEU A 50 21.95 36.79 24.70
N VAL A 51 21.25 35.73 25.10
CA VAL A 51 21.74 34.35 24.98
C VAL A 51 20.67 33.49 24.30
N GLN A 52 21.07 32.65 23.34
CA GLN A 52 20.19 31.64 22.75
C GLN A 52 18.89 32.22 22.15
N ASN A 53 18.97 33.35 21.46
CA ASN A 53 17.82 33.95 20.78
C ASN A 53 17.87 33.67 19.27
N LEU A 54 16.69 33.54 18.65
CA LEU A 54 16.53 33.48 17.20
C LEU A 54 16.21 34.87 16.64
N LEU A 55 17.01 35.31 15.68
CA LEU A 55 16.88 36.59 15.01
C LEU A 55 16.33 36.37 13.60
N ASP A 56 15.21 36.99 13.28
CA ASP A 56 14.63 36.93 11.93
C ASP A 56 15.61 37.55 10.90
N PRO A 57 15.88 36.89 9.75
CA PRO A 57 16.74 37.42 8.70
C PRO A 57 16.30 38.78 8.14
N GLN A 58 15.04 39.17 8.34
CA GLN A 58 14.50 40.48 7.95
C GLN A 58 14.91 41.64 8.88
N LEU A 59 15.63 41.37 9.97
CA LEU A 59 16.22 42.39 10.85
C LEU A 59 17.18 43.31 10.08
N SER A 60 16.84 44.59 9.99
CA SER A 60 17.63 45.58 9.24
C SER A 60 18.73 46.27 10.06
N ASP A 61 18.67 46.17 11.40
CA ASP A 61 19.56 46.88 12.32
C ASP A 61 19.91 46.00 13.54
N LEU A 62 21.15 45.53 13.58
CA LEU A 62 21.72 44.75 14.69
C LEU A 62 22.56 45.60 15.65
N THR A 63 22.55 46.93 15.49
CA THR A 63 23.31 47.84 16.36
C THR A 63 22.59 48.10 17.68
N ILE A 64 23.34 48.26 18.76
CA ILE A 64 22.79 48.46 20.10
C ILE A 64 22.64 49.95 20.42
N GLY A 65 23.67 50.74 20.13
CA GLY A 65 23.72 52.18 20.42
C GLY A 65 25.14 52.74 20.38
N ARG A 66 25.28 54.07 20.37
CA ARG A 66 26.58 54.74 20.22
C ARG A 66 27.56 54.48 21.37
N ASN A 67 27.05 54.17 22.56
CA ASN A 67 27.87 53.85 23.74
C ASN A 67 28.28 52.37 23.80
N HIS A 68 27.81 51.55 22.85
CA HIS A 68 28.17 50.14 22.63
C HIS A 68 28.85 49.98 21.25
N GLU A 69 29.73 50.91 20.89
CA GLU A 69 30.36 50.94 19.57
C GLU A 69 31.15 49.65 19.28
N GLY A 70 30.90 49.04 18.12
CA GLY A 70 31.54 47.79 17.70
C GLY A 70 30.93 46.51 18.28
N VAL A 71 29.86 46.61 19.09
CA VAL A 71 29.14 45.47 19.65
C VAL A 71 27.78 45.35 18.95
N SER A 72 27.49 44.17 18.38
CA SER A 72 26.20 43.83 17.80
C SER A 72 25.37 42.98 18.76
N ILE A 73 24.09 42.79 18.44
CA ILE A 73 23.19 41.87 19.16
C ILE A 73 23.80 40.46 19.31
N LEU A 74 24.51 39.98 18.28
CA LEU A 74 25.11 38.65 18.28
C LEU A 74 26.29 38.54 19.26
N ASP A 75 26.91 39.66 19.61
CA ASP A 75 28.07 39.72 20.52
C ASP A 75 27.67 39.76 22.00
N LEU A 76 26.38 39.96 22.32
CA LEU A 76 25.87 40.10 23.68
C LEU A 76 25.67 38.77 24.43
N GLY A 77 26.08 37.64 23.85
CA GLY A 77 26.07 36.34 24.49
C GLY A 77 26.23 35.19 23.50
N LYS A 78 26.08 33.95 23.96
CA LYS A 78 26.29 32.75 23.14
C LYS A 78 25.00 32.28 22.47
N ASN A 79 25.14 31.58 21.34
CA ASN A 79 24.06 30.88 20.64
C ASN A 79 22.91 31.76 20.11
N ASN A 80 23.14 33.05 19.91
CA ASN A 80 22.20 33.84 19.12
C ASN A 80 22.37 33.44 17.65
N THR A 81 21.27 33.07 16.99
CA THR A 81 21.26 32.56 15.59
C THR A 81 20.39 33.44 14.71
N ILE A 82 20.69 33.50 13.42
CA ILE A 82 19.84 34.17 12.42
C ILE A 82 19.22 33.09 11.55
N ASP A 83 17.89 32.94 11.62
CA ASP A 83 17.12 32.03 10.77
C ASP A 83 15.63 32.39 10.82
N PHE A 84 14.85 31.97 9.82
CA PHE A 84 13.43 32.28 9.75
C PHE A 84 12.67 31.63 10.91
N PRO A 85 11.87 32.41 11.68
CA PRO A 85 11.08 31.87 12.78
C PRO A 85 10.00 30.87 12.34
N LEU A 86 9.50 31.00 11.11
CA LEU A 86 8.44 30.16 10.54
C LEU A 86 7.22 30.05 11.48
N PHE A 87 6.53 31.16 11.72
CA PHE A 87 5.23 31.13 12.39
C PHE A 87 4.15 30.55 11.46
N ALA A 88 3.12 29.94 12.05
CA ALA A 88 2.01 29.31 11.31
C ALA A 88 1.25 30.32 10.45
N ASP A 89 0.77 31.41 11.03
CA ASP A 89 0.13 32.51 10.30
C ASP A 89 0.24 33.83 11.09
N PRO A 90 1.40 34.51 11.03
CA PRO A 90 1.64 35.71 11.82
C PRO A 90 0.76 36.89 11.36
N GLU A 91 0.20 36.88 10.15
CA GLU A 91 -0.68 37.95 9.65
C GLU A 91 -2.05 37.93 10.36
N SER A 92 -2.54 36.73 10.71
CA SER A 92 -3.76 36.55 11.51
C SER A 92 -3.52 36.54 13.03
N GLN A 93 -2.30 36.86 13.47
CA GLN A 93 -1.83 36.77 14.86
C GLN A 93 -1.68 35.34 15.41
N ASP A 94 -1.60 34.33 14.55
CA ASP A 94 -1.19 32.98 14.94
C ASP A 94 0.34 32.85 14.95
N PHE A 95 0.92 33.03 16.14
CA PHE A 95 2.36 32.90 16.38
C PHE A 95 2.78 31.50 16.84
N LYS A 96 1.95 30.47 16.66
CA LYS A 96 2.42 29.08 16.81
C LYS A 96 3.59 28.84 15.86
N LEU A 97 4.57 28.08 16.30
CA LEU A 97 5.69 27.70 15.43
C LEU A 97 5.20 26.64 14.44
N HIS A 98 5.47 26.88 13.16
CA HIS A 98 5.41 25.83 12.16
C HIS A 98 6.34 24.69 12.62
N PRO A 99 6.01 23.41 12.41
CA PRO A 99 6.88 22.29 12.77
C PRO A 99 8.29 22.44 12.21
N ALA A 100 8.39 23.13 11.06
CA ALA A 100 9.52 23.76 10.35
C ALA A 100 10.56 24.55 11.14
N SER A 101 10.09 25.20 12.20
CA SER A 101 10.82 26.27 12.85
C SER A 101 12.10 25.77 13.52
N PRO A 102 13.23 26.46 13.34
CA PRO A 102 14.44 26.20 14.12
C PRO A 102 14.29 26.66 15.57
N ALA A 103 13.22 27.39 15.92
CA ALA A 103 12.91 27.76 17.29
C ALA A 103 12.22 26.64 18.08
N ARG A 104 11.68 25.61 17.43
CA ARG A 104 10.95 24.55 18.13
C ARG A 104 11.91 23.67 18.94
N GLY A 105 11.67 23.53 20.25
CA GLY A 105 12.51 22.78 21.19
C GLY A 105 13.94 23.32 21.39
N ALA A 106 14.30 24.43 20.75
CA ALA A 106 15.65 24.96 20.72
C ALA A 106 16.01 25.84 21.93
N GLY A 107 15.04 26.16 22.78
CA GLY A 107 15.22 26.90 24.02
C GLY A 107 15.70 26.03 25.18
N LYS A 108 16.13 26.68 26.26
CA LYS A 108 16.46 25.99 27.52
C LYS A 108 15.29 25.12 28.00
N PHE A 109 15.63 24.03 28.68
CA PHE A 109 14.65 23.05 29.18
C PHE A 109 13.79 22.40 28.06
N GLY A 110 14.30 22.38 26.82
CA GLY A 110 13.61 21.81 25.66
C GLY A 110 12.38 22.60 25.22
N GLN A 111 12.26 23.87 25.63
CA GLN A 111 11.15 24.73 25.24
C GLN A 111 11.35 25.31 23.84
N ASP A 112 10.27 25.77 23.24
CA ASP A 112 10.34 26.59 22.03
C ASP A 112 10.97 27.96 22.35
N LEU A 113 11.74 28.53 21.42
CA LEU A 113 12.17 29.92 21.53
C LEU A 113 10.96 30.82 21.32
N GLY A 114 10.74 31.79 22.21
CA GLY A 114 9.83 32.94 22.07
C GLY A 114 8.34 32.69 21.81
N ALA A 115 7.91 31.46 21.48
CA ALA A 115 6.59 31.17 20.94
C ALA A 115 5.71 30.42 21.95
N LEU A 116 4.59 31.04 22.35
CA LEU A 116 3.51 30.47 23.19
C LEU A 116 3.97 29.53 24.32
N VAL A 117 5.16 29.81 24.87
CA VAL A 117 5.78 29.00 25.92
C VAL A 117 4.93 29.14 27.18
N ARG A 118 4.64 28.02 27.84
CA ARG A 118 3.83 28.03 29.07
C ARG A 118 4.47 28.96 30.10
N SER A 119 3.66 29.80 30.74
CA SER A 119 4.11 30.58 31.88
C SER A 119 4.36 29.64 33.07
N GLY A 120 5.60 29.50 33.51
CA GLY A 120 5.93 28.66 34.64
C GLY A 120 7.43 28.43 34.79
N ILE A 121 7.82 27.94 35.96
CA ILE A 121 9.16 27.38 36.15
C ILE A 121 9.24 26.01 35.48
N PHE A 122 10.36 25.69 34.84
CA PHE A 122 10.59 24.42 34.15
C PHE A 122 11.51 23.52 34.96
N ILE A 123 11.39 22.23 34.69
CA ILE A 123 12.22 21.16 35.23
C ILE A 123 12.80 20.41 34.03
N SER A 124 14.07 20.00 34.11
CA SER A 124 14.70 19.09 33.14
C SER A 124 15.81 18.30 33.83
N GLY A 125 16.39 17.32 33.16
CA GLY A 125 17.47 16.50 33.72
C GLY A 125 16.96 15.38 34.63
N GLU A 126 15.68 15.03 34.51
CA GLU A 126 15.11 13.82 35.07
C GLU A 126 15.93 12.59 34.64
N PRO A 127 16.17 11.62 35.55
CA PRO A 127 16.78 10.35 35.17
C PRO A 127 15.94 9.61 34.12
N PRO A 128 16.49 8.57 33.44
CA PRO A 128 15.69 7.64 32.64
C PRO A 128 14.44 7.14 33.41
N SER A 129 13.39 6.75 32.69
CA SER A 129 12.11 6.32 33.29
C SER A 129 12.28 5.19 34.32
N ILE A 130 13.26 4.32 34.10
CA ILE A 130 13.75 3.34 35.06
C ILE A 130 15.26 3.54 35.19
N THR A 131 15.78 3.61 36.41
CA THR A 131 17.21 3.74 36.68
C THR A 131 17.63 2.95 37.92
N THR A 132 18.91 2.59 37.99
CA THR A 132 19.55 2.09 39.23
C THR A 132 20.25 3.19 40.02
N ASP A 133 20.34 4.40 39.44
CA ASP A 133 21.02 5.52 40.08
C ASP A 133 20.22 6.03 41.27
N GLN A 134 20.83 6.00 42.45
CA GLN A 134 20.26 6.49 43.71
C GLN A 134 20.42 8.02 43.87
N GLU A 135 20.83 8.71 42.80
CA GLU A 135 20.98 10.15 42.73
C GLU A 135 20.23 10.69 41.51
N ALA A 136 19.66 11.89 41.63
CA ALA A 136 19.04 12.58 40.52
C ALA A 136 19.42 14.06 40.55
N ALA A 137 19.72 14.61 39.38
CA ALA A 137 20.24 15.95 39.23
C ALA A 137 19.36 16.75 38.26
N LEU A 138 18.33 17.40 38.79
CA LEU A 138 17.38 18.15 38.00
C LEU A 138 17.83 19.61 37.87
N MET A 139 17.69 20.16 36.67
CA MET A 139 17.81 21.59 36.41
C MET A 139 16.43 22.23 36.54
N VAL A 140 16.36 23.36 37.23
CA VAL A 140 15.12 24.09 37.47
C VAL A 140 15.31 25.55 37.09
N GLY A 141 14.40 26.14 36.34
CA GLY A 141 14.48 27.55 35.99
C GLY A 141 13.46 27.93 34.94
N GLY A 142 13.36 29.21 34.61
CA GLY A 142 12.38 29.65 33.63
C GLY A 142 12.30 31.16 33.50
N PRO A 143 11.64 31.66 32.44
CA PRO A 143 11.46 33.07 32.21
C PRO A 143 10.62 33.69 33.34
N GLY A 144 11.10 34.80 33.91
CA GLY A 144 10.38 35.58 34.92
C GLY A 144 10.53 35.10 36.38
N TYR A 145 11.15 33.95 36.62
CA TYR A 145 11.35 33.39 37.97
C TYR A 145 12.77 33.67 38.49
N PHE A 146 12.87 33.92 39.79
CA PHE A 146 14.11 34.35 40.47
C PHE A 146 14.43 33.52 41.71
N SER A 147 13.47 32.78 42.21
CA SER A 147 13.66 31.81 43.28
C SER A 147 12.66 30.67 43.07
N TYR A 148 12.92 29.55 43.72
CA TYR A 148 12.03 28.40 43.69
C TYR A 148 12.06 27.66 45.02
N ARG A 149 11.07 26.82 45.24
CA ARG A 149 11.09 25.78 46.26
C ARG A 149 10.55 24.50 45.65
N TRP A 150 10.96 23.37 46.19
CA TRP A 150 10.59 22.08 45.64
C TRP A 150 10.20 21.10 46.74
N ARG A 151 9.53 20.01 46.37
CA ARG A 151 9.20 18.91 47.28
C ARG A 151 9.06 17.62 46.51
N PHE A 152 9.11 16.49 47.22
CA PHE A 152 8.46 15.28 46.72
C PHE A 152 6.95 15.46 46.80
N LYS A 153 6.22 14.77 45.93
CA LYS A 153 4.76 14.84 45.93
C LYS A 153 4.21 14.55 47.33
N ASP A 154 3.28 15.38 47.78
CA ASP A 154 2.62 15.30 49.09
C ASP A 154 3.54 15.45 50.33
N THR A 155 4.77 15.94 50.18
CA THR A 155 5.66 16.27 51.31
C THR A 155 5.71 17.77 51.62
N GLU A 156 6.49 18.15 52.64
CA GLU A 156 6.78 19.56 52.93
C GLU A 156 7.68 20.18 51.85
N TRP A 157 7.51 21.49 51.64
CA TRP A 157 8.35 22.28 50.74
C TRP A 157 9.74 22.49 51.33
N SER A 158 10.75 22.49 50.46
CA SER A 158 12.10 22.93 50.79
C SER A 158 12.14 24.39 51.25
N GLU A 159 13.28 24.77 51.81
CA GLU A 159 13.68 26.19 51.88
C GLU A 159 13.65 26.83 50.48
N VAL A 160 13.49 28.15 50.45
CA VAL A 160 13.53 28.92 49.20
C VAL A 160 14.95 28.97 48.68
N ILE A 161 15.12 28.62 47.40
CA ILE A 161 16.39 28.61 46.68
C ILE A 161 16.36 29.74 45.67
N GLU A 162 17.31 30.67 45.78
CA GLU A 162 17.45 31.80 44.86
C GLU A 162 18.18 31.37 43.58
N ILE A 163 17.63 31.74 42.42
CA ILE A 163 18.15 31.50 41.07
C ILE A 163 18.20 32.81 40.30
N GLY A 164 19.08 33.69 40.77
CA GLY A 164 19.37 34.98 40.13
C GLY A 164 19.40 36.11 41.14
N ASP A 165 20.56 36.73 41.28
CA ASP A 165 20.87 37.87 42.15
C ASP A 165 20.70 39.23 41.46
N GLY A 166 20.18 39.23 40.23
CA GLY A 166 19.69 40.42 39.55
C GLY A 166 20.82 41.36 39.09
N PHE A 167 21.05 41.37 37.78
CA PHE A 167 21.74 42.42 37.04
C PHE A 167 23.10 42.88 37.60
N ASN A 168 24.17 42.37 36.95
CA ASN A 168 25.58 42.79 37.00
C ASN A 168 26.54 41.75 37.64
N PRO A 169 26.79 40.59 37.00
CA PRO A 169 27.96 39.80 37.35
C PRO A 169 29.19 40.58 36.89
N LEU A 170 29.91 41.22 37.83
CA LEU A 170 31.20 41.86 37.57
C LEU A 170 32.22 40.88 36.94
N VAL A 171 31.97 39.57 37.05
CA VAL A 171 32.60 38.47 36.29
C VAL A 171 31.58 37.32 36.19
N GLY A 172 31.12 36.92 35.00
CA GLY A 172 30.29 35.71 34.80
C GLY A 172 29.05 35.88 33.89
N VAL A 173 28.33 34.77 33.66
CA VAL A 173 27.06 34.70 32.90
C VAL A 173 25.90 34.77 33.88
N THR A 174 24.80 35.46 33.55
CA THR A 174 23.61 35.48 34.43
C THR A 174 23.00 34.08 34.54
N VAL A 175 22.98 33.50 35.75
CA VAL A 175 22.40 32.18 36.00
C VAL A 175 20.96 32.35 36.50
N ARG A 176 19.99 31.89 35.71
CA ARG A 176 18.55 31.83 36.07
C ARG A 176 18.01 30.42 36.16
N SER A 177 18.90 29.50 36.49
CA SER A 177 18.61 28.09 36.65
C SER A 177 19.32 27.60 37.91
N GLY A 178 18.60 26.87 38.75
CA GLY A 178 19.12 26.15 39.89
C GLY A 178 19.24 24.67 39.60
N ARG A 179 19.95 23.97 40.48
CA ARG A 179 20.08 22.51 40.42
C ARG A 179 19.49 21.92 41.69
N ILE A 180 18.57 20.97 41.53
CA ILE A 180 18.12 20.10 42.60
C ILE A 180 18.99 18.84 42.54
N LEU A 181 19.71 18.57 43.63
CA LEU A 181 20.51 17.36 43.76
C LEU A 181 19.88 16.45 44.81
N LEU A 182 19.27 15.37 44.34
CA LEU A 182 18.69 14.32 45.16
C LEU A 182 19.74 13.22 45.36
N LYS A 183 19.87 12.74 46.59
CA LYS A 183 20.84 11.71 46.98
C LYS A 183 20.20 10.69 47.89
N ASP A 184 20.86 9.54 48.01
CA ASP A 184 20.48 8.46 48.90
C ASP A 184 19.02 8.00 48.65
N LEU A 185 18.58 8.06 47.39
CA LEU A 185 17.25 7.63 47.00
C LEU A 185 17.16 6.11 47.05
N LEU A 186 16.12 5.60 47.69
CA LEU A 186 15.86 4.16 47.79
C LEU A 186 15.06 3.69 46.56
N PRO A 187 14.97 2.38 46.32
CA PRO A 187 14.07 1.87 45.29
C PRO A 187 12.64 2.38 45.48
N GLY A 188 12.02 2.87 44.42
CA GLY A 188 10.70 3.49 44.45
C GLY A 188 10.45 4.46 43.29
N VAL A 189 9.20 4.91 43.15
CA VAL A 189 8.77 5.86 42.13
C VAL A 189 8.86 7.28 42.68
N TYR A 190 9.53 8.16 41.94
CA TYR A 190 9.78 9.54 42.30
C TYR A 190 9.23 10.51 41.26
N SER A 191 8.70 11.62 41.77
CA SER A 191 8.55 12.88 41.04
C SER A 191 8.66 14.02 42.02
N ILE A 192 9.09 15.17 41.54
CA ILE A 192 9.14 16.38 42.33
C ILE A 192 8.13 17.40 41.81
N GLU A 193 7.69 18.25 42.72
CA GLU A 193 6.93 19.45 42.41
C GLU A 193 7.80 20.66 42.69
N VAL A 194 7.76 21.65 41.79
CA VAL A 194 8.50 22.90 41.90
C VAL A 194 7.52 24.07 41.80
N LEU A 195 7.64 25.00 42.73
CA LEU A 195 7.02 26.32 42.65
C LEU A 195 8.09 27.35 42.37
N GLY A 196 7.89 28.15 41.32
CA GLY A 196 8.68 29.35 41.06
C GLY A 196 8.09 30.57 41.77
N GLN A 197 8.96 31.48 42.20
CA GLN A 197 8.60 32.80 42.69
C GLN A 197 9.13 33.87 41.73
N ASP A 198 8.25 34.80 41.35
CA ASP A 198 8.58 35.90 40.46
C ASP A 198 9.39 37.01 41.17
N PHE A 199 9.81 38.03 40.42
CA PHE A 199 10.56 39.16 40.97
C PHE A 199 9.79 39.97 42.04
N ALA A 200 8.46 39.96 41.98
CA ALA A 200 7.60 40.67 42.92
C ALA A 200 7.34 39.85 44.20
N GLY A 201 7.87 38.62 44.28
CA GLY A 201 7.69 37.72 45.41
C GLY A 201 6.42 36.87 45.34
N ASN A 202 5.69 36.89 44.22
CA ASN A 202 4.50 36.05 44.04
C ASN A 202 4.92 34.63 43.64
N TRP A 203 4.28 33.63 44.25
CA TRP A 203 4.47 32.23 43.90
C TRP A 203 3.53 31.82 42.75
N GLN A 204 4.02 30.93 41.89
CA GLN A 204 3.19 30.21 40.91
C GLN A 204 1.99 29.53 41.62
N GLU A 205 0.80 29.53 40.99
CA GLU A 205 -0.40 28.95 41.63
C GLU A 205 -0.42 27.42 41.60
N VAL A 206 -0.07 26.84 40.45
CA VAL A 206 -0.02 25.39 40.23
C VAL A 206 1.45 24.98 40.11
N PRO A 207 1.98 24.07 40.94
CA PRO A 207 3.37 23.63 40.83
C PRO A 207 3.64 22.93 39.49
N THR A 208 4.84 23.13 38.96
CA THR A 208 5.35 22.33 37.84
C THR A 208 5.79 20.98 38.40
N GLN A 209 5.29 19.89 37.84
CA GLN A 209 5.69 18.53 38.22
C GLN A 209 6.74 18.00 37.24
N SER A 210 7.77 17.31 37.74
CA SER A 210 8.74 16.61 36.90
C SER A 210 8.13 15.37 36.24
N GLU A 211 8.79 14.86 35.20
CA GLU A 211 8.54 13.49 34.74
C GLU A 211 8.82 12.49 35.88
N GLN A 212 8.10 11.37 35.91
CA GLN A 212 8.26 10.34 36.94
C GLN A 212 9.38 9.37 36.59
N TRP A 213 10.28 9.04 37.52
CA TRP A 213 11.26 7.95 37.37
C TRP A 213 11.10 6.90 38.47
N GLU A 214 11.40 5.65 38.15
CA GLU A 214 11.49 4.57 39.12
C GLU A 214 12.94 4.19 39.36
N ILE A 215 13.34 4.13 40.62
CA ILE A 215 14.62 3.55 41.03
C ILE A 215 14.39 2.09 41.35
N VAL A 216 15.13 1.21 40.70
CA VAL A 216 15.04 -0.24 40.88
C VAL A 216 16.35 -0.81 41.43
N GLU A 217 16.29 -1.91 42.17
CA GLU A 217 17.49 -2.61 42.65
C GLU A 217 18.30 -3.23 41.51
N SER A 218 17.61 -3.62 40.43
CA SER A 218 18.18 -4.10 39.18
C SER A 218 17.20 -3.85 38.04
N TYR A 219 17.70 -3.58 36.84
CA TYR A 219 16.84 -3.50 35.65
C TYR A 219 16.03 -4.79 35.46
N PRO A 220 14.76 -4.70 35.07
CA PRO A 220 13.98 -5.88 34.70
C PRO A 220 14.62 -6.54 33.47
N ASP A 221 14.72 -7.88 33.48
CA ASP A 221 15.13 -8.66 32.31
C ASP A 221 13.99 -8.57 31.28
N ARG A 222 14.07 -7.59 30.37
CA ARG A 222 13.01 -7.29 29.41
C ARG A 222 13.58 -7.27 28.01
N LEU A 223 13.05 -8.17 27.18
CA LEU A 223 13.17 -8.10 25.74
C LEU A 223 11.95 -7.38 25.19
N VAL A 224 12.16 -6.38 24.31
CA VAL A 224 11.08 -5.58 23.72
C VAL A 224 11.21 -5.53 22.21
N LEU A 225 10.08 -5.27 21.55
CA LEU A 225 10.09 -4.77 20.18
C LEU A 225 10.67 -3.35 20.20
N ASN A 226 11.61 -3.05 19.31
CA ASN A 226 12.35 -1.77 19.32
C ASN A 226 12.12 -0.93 18.07
N GLU A 227 12.23 -1.53 16.88
CA GLU A 227 12.12 -0.83 15.61
C GLU A 227 11.53 -1.76 14.55
N VAL A 228 10.69 -1.24 13.66
CA VAL A 228 10.12 -2.01 12.54
C VAL A 228 10.20 -1.18 11.27
N LEU A 229 10.86 -1.71 10.25
CA LEU A 229 10.87 -1.16 8.89
C LEU A 229 9.94 -2.00 8.02
N ILE A 230 8.82 -1.40 7.60
CA ILE A 230 7.73 -2.12 6.92
C ILE A 230 7.84 -2.03 5.40
N SER A 231 8.02 -0.81 4.87
CA SER A 231 8.16 -0.58 3.43
C SER A 231 9.57 -0.09 3.13
N ASN A 232 10.38 -0.93 2.48
CA ASN A 232 11.78 -0.67 2.19
C ASN A 232 12.04 -0.65 0.68
N GLU A 233 12.48 0.50 0.18
CA GLU A 233 12.93 0.72 -1.19
C GLU A 233 14.40 1.15 -1.21
N GLY A 234 15.24 0.47 -0.42
CA GLY A 234 16.71 0.58 -0.47
C GLY A 234 17.35 1.40 0.64
N VAL A 235 16.61 1.79 1.68
CA VAL A 235 17.22 2.43 2.86
C VAL A 235 17.98 1.44 3.75
N TYR A 236 17.59 0.17 3.67
CA TYR A 236 18.28 -0.95 4.28
C TYR A 236 18.51 -2.04 3.23
N GLU A 237 19.77 -2.40 2.99
CA GLU A 237 20.13 -3.41 2.00
C GLU A 237 20.82 -4.59 2.71
N SER A 238 20.38 -5.80 2.39
CA SER A 238 20.98 -7.03 2.90
C SER A 238 20.90 -8.13 1.85
N ASP A 239 22.00 -8.88 1.67
CA ASP A 239 22.15 -9.96 0.69
C ASP A 239 21.66 -9.64 -0.75
N GLY A 240 21.81 -8.37 -1.15
CA GLY A 240 21.41 -7.89 -2.48
C GLY A 240 19.91 -7.64 -2.65
N GLY A 241 19.14 -7.64 -1.56
CA GLY A 241 17.73 -7.25 -1.51
C GLY A 241 17.45 -6.13 -0.51
N ASN A 242 16.18 -5.72 -0.45
CA ASN A 242 15.67 -4.65 0.42
C ASN A 242 14.64 -5.23 1.40
N PRO A 243 15.04 -6.06 2.38
CA PRO A 243 14.09 -6.73 3.26
C PRO A 243 13.41 -5.73 4.20
N SER A 244 12.17 -6.03 4.59
CA SER A 244 11.58 -5.46 5.79
C SER A 244 12.27 -6.04 7.02
N TYR A 245 12.22 -5.38 8.18
CA TYR A 245 12.76 -5.97 9.40
C TYR A 245 11.97 -5.61 10.65
N VAL A 246 12.08 -6.49 11.65
CA VAL A 246 11.70 -6.24 13.03
C VAL A 246 12.96 -6.31 13.88
N GLU A 247 13.16 -5.33 14.74
CA GLU A 247 14.27 -5.28 15.67
C GLU A 247 13.83 -5.49 17.10
N LEU A 248 14.56 -6.32 17.83
CA LEU A 248 14.41 -6.52 19.27
C LEU A 248 15.55 -5.82 20.02
N TYR A 249 15.22 -5.30 21.20
CA TYR A 249 16.20 -4.70 22.10
C TYR A 249 16.18 -5.39 23.48
N ASN A 250 17.36 -5.82 23.92
CA ASN A 250 17.57 -6.29 25.29
C ASN A 250 17.79 -5.08 26.21
N SER A 251 16.77 -4.67 26.94
CA SER A 251 16.87 -3.50 27.85
C SER A 251 17.47 -3.85 29.21
N SER A 252 18.23 -4.93 29.32
CA SER A 252 18.83 -5.40 30.57
C SER A 252 20.37 -5.43 30.50
N PRO A 253 21.06 -5.32 31.66
CA PRO A 253 22.51 -5.36 31.74
C PRO A 253 23.09 -6.79 31.66
N LYS A 254 22.29 -7.79 31.29
CA LYS A 254 22.70 -9.19 31.16
C LYS A 254 22.28 -9.74 29.79
N PRO A 255 23.00 -10.72 29.23
CA PRO A 255 22.54 -11.41 28.05
C PRO A 255 21.20 -12.12 28.28
N ILE A 256 20.31 -12.11 27.28
CA ILE A 256 19.02 -12.83 27.29
C ILE A 256 19.08 -13.97 26.27
N SER A 257 18.87 -15.20 26.74
CA SER A 257 18.69 -16.38 25.88
C SER A 257 17.37 -16.31 25.11
N LEU A 258 17.38 -16.60 23.82
CA LEU A 258 16.18 -16.53 22.96
C LEU A 258 15.45 -17.87 22.78
N ASN A 259 15.83 -18.91 23.51
CA ASN A 259 15.11 -20.19 23.50
C ASN A 259 13.62 -19.98 23.85
N GLY A 260 12.73 -20.40 22.95
CA GLY A 260 11.28 -20.28 23.09
C GLY A 260 10.71 -18.92 22.65
N TYR A 261 11.54 -18.00 22.18
CA TYR A 261 11.10 -16.70 21.67
C TYR A 261 10.79 -16.75 20.18
N TYR A 262 9.77 -15.98 19.78
CA TYR A 262 9.44 -15.78 18.38
C TYR A 262 8.75 -14.44 18.16
N VAL A 263 8.89 -13.89 16.96
CA VAL A 263 8.10 -12.74 16.49
C VAL A 263 6.97 -13.23 15.59
N SER A 264 5.81 -12.60 15.66
CA SER A 264 4.62 -13.01 14.90
C SER A 264 3.86 -11.80 14.38
N SER A 265 3.28 -11.90 13.19
CA SER A 265 2.29 -10.94 12.68
C SER A 265 0.83 -11.34 12.98
N SER A 266 0.65 -12.40 13.75
CA SER A 266 -0.63 -12.98 14.17
C SER A 266 -0.68 -13.12 15.70
N ILE A 267 -1.84 -12.80 16.29
CA ILE A 267 -2.06 -12.92 17.74
C ILE A 267 -2.13 -14.39 18.18
N GLU A 268 -2.47 -15.30 17.27
CA GLU A 268 -2.45 -16.74 17.49
C GLU A 268 -1.03 -17.33 17.45
N GLY A 269 -0.06 -16.59 16.91
CA GLY A 269 1.34 -17.02 16.85
C GLY A 269 1.67 -18.02 15.74
N ASP A 270 0.83 -18.12 14.71
CA ASP A 270 0.99 -19.04 13.56
C ASP A 270 1.79 -18.42 12.40
N SER A 271 1.66 -17.12 12.15
CA SER A 271 2.46 -16.35 11.18
C SER A 271 3.71 -15.78 11.84
N ARG A 272 4.75 -16.60 12.01
CA ARG A 272 5.90 -16.29 12.90
C ARG A 272 7.28 -16.63 12.37
N ILE A 273 8.31 -16.10 13.03
CA ILE A 273 9.73 -16.45 12.91
C ILE A 273 10.25 -16.88 14.29
N ASP A 274 10.67 -18.14 14.42
CA ASP A 274 11.24 -18.70 15.65
C ASP A 274 12.71 -18.28 15.84
N LEU A 275 13.08 -17.83 17.04
CA LEU A 275 14.41 -17.29 17.35
C LEU A 275 15.36 -18.31 18.00
N ASP A 276 14.96 -19.57 18.08
CA ASP A 276 15.71 -20.67 18.71
C ASP A 276 17.09 -20.93 18.09
N GLN A 277 17.33 -20.48 16.84
CA GLN A 277 18.63 -20.60 16.19
C GLN A 277 19.65 -19.56 16.67
N ILE A 278 19.19 -18.53 17.38
CA ILE A 278 20.03 -17.46 17.92
C ILE A 278 20.20 -17.72 19.42
N SER A 279 21.45 -17.81 19.88
CA SER A 279 21.73 -18.22 21.25
C SER A 279 21.25 -17.19 22.28
N GLU A 280 21.64 -15.93 22.10
CA GLU A 280 21.36 -14.84 23.04
C GLU A 280 21.51 -13.47 22.39
N ILE A 281 20.88 -12.47 23.00
CA ILE A 281 21.16 -11.05 22.75
C ILE A 281 21.96 -10.54 23.95
N GLU A 282 23.15 -9.99 23.69
CA GLU A 282 24.01 -9.39 24.71
C GLU A 282 23.31 -8.30 25.51
N ALA A 283 23.87 -7.95 26.66
CA ALA A 283 23.39 -6.83 27.47
C ALA A 283 23.31 -5.54 26.64
N TRP A 284 22.15 -4.86 26.65
CA TRP A 284 21.90 -3.67 25.83
C TRP A 284 22.06 -3.88 24.32
N GLY A 285 22.02 -5.15 23.89
CA GLY A 285 22.17 -5.53 22.49
C GLY A 285 20.88 -5.42 21.70
N TYR A 286 21.05 -5.36 20.38
CA TYR A 286 19.97 -5.35 19.39
C TYR A 286 20.02 -6.62 18.56
N LEU A 287 18.86 -7.09 18.12
CA LEU A 287 18.74 -8.15 17.14
C LEU A 287 17.82 -7.70 16.00
N VAL A 288 18.35 -7.62 14.79
CA VAL A 288 17.60 -7.35 13.57
C VAL A 288 17.13 -8.68 12.98
N ILE A 289 15.83 -8.80 12.77
CA ILE A 289 15.17 -9.95 12.16
C ILE A 289 14.65 -9.49 10.80
N GLU A 290 15.34 -9.88 9.75
CA GLU A 290 14.91 -9.63 8.38
C GLU A 290 13.70 -10.49 8.04
N ILE A 291 12.78 -9.92 7.26
CA ILE A 291 11.55 -10.58 6.83
C ILE A 291 11.54 -10.60 5.31
N ASN A 292 11.68 -11.81 4.77
CA ASN A 292 11.65 -12.09 3.36
C ASN A 292 10.34 -12.83 3.01
N PRO A 293 9.35 -12.14 2.42
CA PRO A 293 8.04 -12.74 2.14
C PRO A 293 8.09 -13.92 1.15
N SER A 294 9.18 -14.10 0.40
CA SER A 294 9.33 -15.26 -0.50
C SER A 294 9.79 -16.54 0.20
N ASN A 295 10.34 -16.44 1.42
CA ASN A 295 10.96 -17.56 2.12
C ASN A 295 10.49 -17.75 3.58
N ASP A 296 9.91 -16.71 4.19
CA ASP A 296 9.50 -16.73 5.59
C ASP A 296 8.00 -17.00 5.78
N SER A 297 7.65 -17.60 6.91
CA SER A 297 6.25 -17.87 7.30
C SER A 297 5.52 -16.64 7.87
N MET A 298 6.22 -15.52 8.06
CA MET A 298 5.65 -14.29 8.60
C MET A 298 5.53 -13.23 7.49
N GLU A 299 4.33 -12.69 7.32
CA GLU A 299 4.06 -11.58 6.39
C GLU A 299 3.76 -10.28 7.16
N ILE A 300 4.31 -9.16 6.69
CA ILE A 300 4.00 -7.80 7.20
C ILE A 300 3.14 -7.06 6.17
N LYS A 301 1.98 -6.59 6.61
CA LYS A 301 1.03 -5.86 5.78
C LYS A 301 1.38 -4.38 5.70
N LYS A 302 1.49 -3.83 4.48
CA LYS A 302 1.80 -2.41 4.27
C LYS A 302 0.67 -1.44 4.69
N GLY A 303 -0.58 -1.90 4.65
CA GLY A 303 -1.79 -1.11 4.97
C GLY A 303 -2.20 -1.10 6.45
N GLY A 304 -1.35 -1.62 7.34
CA GLY A 304 -1.60 -1.74 8.77
C GLY A 304 -1.72 -3.19 9.24
N GLY A 305 -1.36 -3.40 10.51
CA GLY A 305 -1.33 -4.72 11.13
C GLY A 305 -0.76 -4.68 12.54
N SER A 306 -0.36 -5.85 13.03
CA SER A 306 0.17 -6.02 14.37
C SER A 306 1.45 -6.85 14.33
N ILE A 307 2.40 -6.55 15.21
CA ILE A 307 3.59 -7.35 15.47
C ILE A 307 3.59 -7.72 16.95
N TYR A 308 3.86 -8.98 17.24
CA TYR A 308 3.89 -9.53 18.59
C TYR A 308 5.25 -10.17 18.85
N LEU A 309 5.79 -9.94 20.04
CA LEU A 309 6.92 -10.69 20.59
C LEU A 309 6.40 -11.70 21.60
N PHE A 310 6.74 -12.98 21.43
CA PHE A 310 6.34 -14.05 22.32
C PHE A 310 7.53 -14.66 23.07
N ASP A 311 7.24 -15.20 24.26
CA ASP A 311 8.07 -16.19 24.97
C ASP A 311 7.19 -17.38 25.35
N SER A 312 7.54 -18.56 24.83
CA SER A 312 6.94 -19.84 25.19
C SER A 312 5.40 -19.83 25.07
N GLY A 313 4.89 -19.10 24.06
CA GLY A 313 3.45 -18.95 23.80
C GLY A 313 2.74 -17.81 24.54
N LYS A 314 3.46 -16.98 25.30
CA LYS A 314 2.91 -15.77 25.94
C LYS A 314 3.39 -14.51 25.24
N ILE A 315 2.49 -13.56 25.00
CA ILE A 315 2.84 -12.23 24.47
C ILE A 315 3.62 -11.46 25.53
N LEU A 316 4.82 -10.99 25.17
CA LEU A 316 5.67 -10.13 25.98
C LEU A 316 5.55 -8.65 25.60
N ASP A 317 5.43 -8.38 24.30
CA ASP A 317 5.28 -7.03 23.76
C ASP A 317 4.49 -7.07 22.45
N SER A 318 3.88 -5.94 22.10
CA SER A 318 3.10 -5.81 20.87
C SER A 318 3.18 -4.40 20.29
N LEU A 319 3.02 -4.32 18.98
CA LEU A 319 2.93 -3.09 18.20
C LEU A 319 1.74 -3.23 17.24
N ASP A 320 0.75 -2.37 17.37
CA ASP A 320 -0.28 -2.16 16.35
C ASP A 320 0.11 -0.93 15.53
N TYR A 321 0.04 -1.01 14.20
CA TYR A 321 0.43 0.07 13.30
C TYR A 321 -0.56 0.18 12.13
N GLY A 322 -0.64 1.37 11.54
CA GLY A 322 -1.43 1.62 10.33
C GLY A 322 -0.58 1.92 9.10
N PHE A 323 -0.93 2.97 8.35
CA PHE A 323 -0.26 3.32 7.10
C PHE A 323 1.19 3.72 7.32
N GLN A 324 2.13 3.14 6.57
CA GLN A 324 3.56 3.43 6.74
C GLN A 324 4.16 4.19 5.57
N VAL A 325 5.13 5.03 5.87
CA VAL A 325 5.92 5.73 4.86
C VAL A 325 7.07 4.83 4.39
N VAL A 326 7.23 4.72 3.08
CA VAL A 326 8.37 4.05 2.45
C VAL A 326 9.68 4.64 2.96
N ASN A 327 10.64 3.78 3.31
CA ASN A 327 11.98 4.12 3.80
C ASN A 327 12.04 4.77 5.19
N TYR A 328 10.96 4.72 5.95
CA TYR A 328 10.92 5.09 7.36
C TYR A 328 10.57 3.89 8.22
N SER A 329 11.12 3.86 9.44
CA SER A 329 10.77 2.88 10.45
C SER A 329 9.80 3.48 11.46
N ILE A 330 9.05 2.62 12.17
CA ILE A 330 8.48 3.00 13.46
C ILE A 330 9.41 2.42 14.52
N GLY A 331 9.87 3.26 15.45
CA GLY A 331 10.72 2.79 16.54
C GLY A 331 10.39 3.46 17.86
N ARG A 332 10.75 2.80 18.95
CA ARG A 332 10.64 3.35 20.30
C ARG A 332 11.70 4.43 20.51
N TYR A 333 11.28 5.61 20.93
CA TYR A 333 12.21 6.71 21.19
C TYR A 333 11.88 7.44 22.50
N GLY A 334 12.90 8.13 23.00
CA GLY A 334 12.83 8.93 24.21
C GLY A 334 12.69 8.11 25.50
N ARG A 335 12.62 8.85 26.60
CA ARG A 335 12.63 8.32 27.97
C ARG A 335 11.52 7.31 28.27
N ASN A 336 10.34 7.54 27.70
CA ASN A 336 9.15 6.71 27.92
C ASN A 336 9.04 5.58 26.87
N SER A 337 10.00 5.45 25.96
CA SER A 337 10.07 4.39 24.95
C SER A 337 8.79 4.32 24.09
N LEU A 338 8.30 5.50 23.69
CA LEU A 338 7.08 5.67 22.90
C LEU A 338 7.37 5.34 21.43
N TRP A 339 6.43 4.68 20.77
CA TRP A 339 6.50 4.42 19.34
C TRP A 339 6.28 5.71 18.55
N MET A 340 7.13 5.96 17.56
CA MET A 340 7.04 7.09 16.66
C MET A 340 7.77 6.83 15.33
N LEU A 341 7.57 7.72 14.35
CA LEU A 341 8.26 7.65 13.07
C LEU A 341 9.75 7.98 13.23
N ASN A 342 10.60 7.11 12.71
CA ASN A 342 12.05 7.17 12.83
C ASN A 342 12.74 7.03 11.47
N LEU A 343 14.02 7.41 11.44
CA LEU A 343 14.93 6.96 10.38
C LEU A 343 15.39 5.55 10.75
N PRO A 344 15.46 4.61 9.79
CA PRO A 344 15.93 3.25 10.05
C PRO A 344 17.31 3.23 10.72
N THR A 345 17.42 2.54 11.85
CA THR A 345 18.64 2.44 12.66
C THR A 345 18.93 1.00 13.10
N PRO A 346 19.03 0.05 12.15
CA PRO A 346 19.26 -1.35 12.48
C PRO A 346 20.57 -1.54 13.26
N GLY A 347 20.48 -2.18 14.41
CA GLY A 347 21.56 -2.45 15.35
C GLY A 347 21.99 -1.26 16.20
N ALA A 348 21.20 -0.18 16.25
CA ALA A 348 21.58 1.08 16.88
C ALA A 348 20.42 1.77 17.62
N GLU A 349 20.74 2.85 18.33
CA GLU A 349 19.72 3.66 18.99
C GLU A 349 18.82 4.36 17.96
N ASN A 350 17.51 4.25 18.19
CA ASN A 350 16.46 4.84 17.38
C ASN A 350 16.61 6.37 17.25
N ARG A 351 16.30 6.88 16.06
CA ARG A 351 16.35 8.32 15.78
C ARG A 351 15.02 8.82 15.22
N GLU A 352 14.37 9.69 15.98
CA GLU A 352 13.11 10.33 15.58
C GLU A 352 13.21 11.12 14.29
N VAL A 353 12.09 11.16 13.57
CA VAL A 353 11.90 11.97 12.37
C VAL A 353 11.00 13.15 12.69
N ARG A 354 11.38 14.29 12.13
CA ARG A 354 10.53 15.47 12.13
C ARG A 354 9.27 15.21 11.32
N ILE A 355 8.11 15.35 11.96
CA ILE A 355 6.79 15.28 11.33
C ILE A 355 6.21 16.67 11.02
N GLY A 356 5.33 16.73 10.01
CA GLY A 356 4.58 17.89 9.57
C GLY A 356 3.30 18.13 10.36
N ASP A 357 2.66 19.27 10.09
CA ASP A 357 1.39 19.64 10.72
C ASP A 357 0.21 18.96 9.99
N PRO A 358 -0.74 18.33 10.71
CA PRO A 358 -1.93 17.72 10.11
C PRO A 358 -2.82 18.69 9.32
N SER A 359 -2.73 20.01 9.56
CA SER A 359 -3.42 21.05 8.77
C SER A 359 -3.05 21.08 7.28
N GLY A 360 -2.02 20.35 6.86
CA GLY A 360 -1.69 20.11 5.45
C GLY A 360 -2.46 18.99 4.76
N LEU A 361 -3.22 18.18 5.52
CA LEU A 361 -4.01 17.05 4.97
C LEU A 361 -5.25 17.54 4.23
N ARG A 362 -5.51 16.99 3.04
CA ARG A 362 -6.70 17.30 2.24
C ARG A 362 -7.33 16.03 1.69
N ILE A 363 -8.62 16.09 1.41
CA ILE A 363 -9.35 15.06 0.67
C ILE A 363 -9.10 15.27 -0.83
N SER A 364 -8.49 14.28 -1.50
CA SER A 364 -8.11 14.38 -2.92
C SER A 364 -9.06 13.65 -3.86
N GLU A 365 -9.62 12.51 -3.44
CA GLU A 365 -10.51 11.69 -4.28
C GLU A 365 -11.44 10.83 -3.42
N TRP A 366 -12.62 10.47 -3.92
CA TRP A 366 -13.50 9.50 -3.28
C TRP A 366 -14.29 8.69 -4.31
N LEU A 367 -14.66 7.47 -3.92
CA LEU A 367 -15.58 6.61 -4.65
C LEU A 367 -16.74 6.23 -3.73
N ALA A 368 -17.90 6.83 -3.94
CA ALA A 368 -19.10 6.58 -3.14
C ALA A 368 -20.06 5.56 -3.79
N ASN A 369 -19.92 5.28 -5.09
CA ASN A 369 -20.75 4.30 -5.79
C ASN A 369 -19.88 3.27 -6.53
N PRO A 370 -19.28 2.31 -5.81
CA PRO A 370 -18.31 1.37 -6.39
C PRO A 370 -18.84 0.45 -7.50
N GLY A 371 -20.14 0.11 -7.51
CA GLY A 371 -20.73 -0.83 -8.48
C GLY A 371 -20.28 -2.30 -8.33
N GLN A 372 -20.43 -3.10 -9.38
CA GLN A 372 -20.26 -4.56 -9.35
C GLN A 372 -18.81 -5.09 -9.56
N LEU A 373 -17.80 -4.22 -9.70
CA LEU A 373 -16.42 -4.63 -10.01
C LEU A 373 -15.54 -4.88 -8.76
N ASP A 374 -16.13 -5.38 -7.66
CA ASP A 374 -15.45 -5.64 -6.37
C ASP A 374 -14.73 -4.41 -5.80
N ARG A 375 -15.38 -3.25 -5.92
CA ARG A 375 -14.84 -1.99 -5.39
C ARG A 375 -15.43 -1.76 -4.00
N SER A 376 -14.57 -1.43 -3.04
CA SER A 376 -15.02 -0.78 -1.80
C SER A 376 -15.16 0.72 -2.04
N GLU A 377 -16.00 1.36 -1.23
CA GLU A 377 -15.92 2.82 -1.12
C GLU A 377 -14.52 3.21 -0.66
N PHE A 378 -14.05 4.36 -1.11
CA PHE A 378 -12.80 4.90 -0.61
C PHE A 378 -12.83 6.41 -0.51
N ILE A 379 -11.98 6.92 0.38
CA ILE A 379 -11.62 8.32 0.55
C ILE A 379 -10.10 8.38 0.47
N GLU A 380 -9.58 9.20 -0.42
CA GLU A 380 -8.16 9.46 -0.56
C GLU A 380 -7.77 10.75 0.14
N LEU A 381 -6.70 10.66 0.92
CA LEU A 381 -6.07 11.77 1.60
C LEU A 381 -4.72 12.09 0.96
N VAL A 382 -4.40 13.37 0.83
CA VAL A 382 -3.09 13.86 0.39
C VAL A 382 -2.44 14.69 1.47
N ASN A 383 -1.13 14.51 1.65
CA ASN A 383 -0.30 15.36 2.49
C ASN A 383 0.42 16.42 1.64
N ASN A 384 -0.06 17.67 1.69
CA ASN A 384 0.56 18.77 0.96
C ASN A 384 1.71 19.46 1.72
N SER A 385 2.09 18.96 2.90
CA SER A 385 3.21 19.50 3.68
C SER A 385 4.56 18.96 3.19
N SER A 386 5.65 19.62 3.59
CA SER A 386 7.02 19.21 3.24
C SER A 386 7.60 18.09 4.11
N PHE A 387 6.84 17.60 5.10
CA PHE A 387 7.28 16.56 6.05
C PHE A 387 6.24 15.43 6.13
N PRO A 388 6.63 14.21 6.52
CA PRO A 388 5.65 13.16 6.82
C PRO A 388 4.64 13.64 7.87
N VAL A 389 3.35 13.40 7.66
CA VAL A 389 2.32 13.79 8.63
C VAL A 389 1.80 12.56 9.36
N GLU A 390 1.69 12.65 10.68
CA GLU A 390 1.03 11.65 11.51
C GLU A 390 -0.49 11.72 11.36
N LEU A 391 -1.12 10.57 11.15
CA LEU A 391 -2.56 10.40 11.02
C LEU A 391 -3.23 9.90 12.32
N SER A 392 -2.44 9.56 13.36
CA SER A 392 -2.95 9.16 14.67
C SER A 392 -3.88 10.23 15.28
N GLY A 393 -5.11 9.81 15.57
CA GLY A 393 -6.16 10.69 16.09
C GLY A 393 -6.88 11.54 15.02
N VAL A 394 -6.47 11.49 13.74
CA VAL A 394 -7.25 12.08 12.64
C VAL A 394 -8.51 11.26 12.42
N SER A 395 -9.62 11.94 12.13
CA SER A 395 -10.94 11.34 11.97
C SER A 395 -11.57 11.68 10.61
N LEU A 396 -12.27 10.71 10.04
CA LEU A 396 -13.13 10.86 8.86
C LEU A 396 -14.60 10.67 9.26
N SER A 397 -15.51 11.46 8.71
CA SER A 397 -16.96 11.38 8.98
C SER A 397 -17.80 11.84 7.79
N ASP A 398 -19.05 11.40 7.72
CA ASP A 398 -20.10 11.96 6.82
C ASP A 398 -20.93 13.08 7.50
N SER A 399 -20.60 13.44 8.75
CA SER A 399 -21.34 14.41 9.56
C SER A 399 -20.46 15.60 9.98
N LEU A 400 -21.07 16.79 10.02
CA LEU A 400 -20.45 17.98 10.60
C LEU A 400 -20.45 17.96 12.13
N THR A 401 -21.23 17.07 12.75
CA THR A 401 -21.23 16.89 14.19
C THR A 401 -20.03 16.03 14.58
N TYR A 402 -19.04 16.62 15.24
CA TYR A 402 -17.85 15.91 15.68
C TYR A 402 -18.21 14.63 16.49
N GLY A 403 -17.64 13.50 16.07
CA GLY A 403 -17.86 12.19 16.67
C GLY A 403 -19.06 11.39 16.15
N GLU A 404 -19.99 12.01 15.41
CA GLU A 404 -21.08 11.27 14.76
C GLU A 404 -20.58 10.62 13.45
N ASN A 405 -21.02 9.39 13.17
CA ASN A 405 -20.70 8.65 11.95
C ASN A 405 -19.22 8.75 11.55
N SER A 406 -18.33 8.60 12.53
CA SER A 406 -16.92 8.89 12.37
C SER A 406 -16.05 7.65 12.53
N MET A 407 -14.89 7.66 11.87
CA MET A 407 -13.84 6.67 12.04
C MET A 407 -12.54 7.37 12.40
N LEU A 408 -11.84 6.85 13.40
CA LEU A 408 -10.46 7.22 13.66
C LEU A 408 -9.54 6.48 12.68
N LEU A 409 -8.57 7.18 12.14
CA LEU A 409 -7.48 6.54 11.42
C LEU A 409 -6.61 5.74 12.40
N PRO A 410 -6.06 4.58 11.98
CA PRO A 410 -5.30 3.72 12.87
C PRO A 410 -4.10 4.45 13.49
N GLU A 411 -3.77 4.14 14.74
CA GLU A 411 -2.58 4.65 15.42
C GLU A 411 -1.30 4.32 14.65
N LEU A 412 -0.27 5.15 14.83
CA LEU A 412 1.02 5.03 14.17
C LEU A 412 0.89 4.95 12.64
N SER A 413 -0.06 5.70 12.09
CA SER A 413 -0.23 5.90 10.66
C SER A 413 0.44 7.18 10.22
N PHE A 414 1.08 7.16 9.06
CA PHE A 414 1.84 8.27 8.51
C PHE A 414 1.67 8.35 7.00
N ILE A 415 1.73 9.58 6.47
CA ILE A 415 1.69 9.86 5.03
C ILE A 415 2.89 10.72 4.63
N ALA A 416 3.65 10.29 3.62
CA ALA A 416 4.84 11.00 3.15
C ALA A 416 4.50 12.40 2.59
N PRO A 417 5.47 13.33 2.50
CA PRO A 417 5.30 14.59 1.79
C PRO A 417 4.82 14.38 0.36
N ASN A 418 3.79 15.12 -0.07
CA ASN A 418 3.19 15.06 -1.41
C ASN A 418 2.74 13.65 -1.83
N ASN A 419 2.43 12.80 -0.86
CA ASN A 419 1.98 11.44 -1.08
C ASN A 419 0.51 11.28 -0.67
N TYR A 420 -0.07 10.13 -1.03
CA TYR A 420 -1.49 9.83 -1.00
C TYR A 420 -1.73 8.56 -0.20
N VAL A 421 -2.84 8.53 0.55
CA VAL A 421 -3.29 7.34 1.27
C VAL A 421 -4.78 7.16 0.99
N THR A 422 -5.15 5.95 0.61
CA THR A 422 -6.55 5.56 0.40
C THR A 422 -7.09 4.87 1.66
N VAL A 423 -8.27 5.31 2.10
CA VAL A 423 -8.96 4.81 3.29
C VAL A 423 -10.34 4.31 2.89
N GLU A 424 -10.65 3.07 3.25
CA GLU A 424 -12.03 2.56 3.17
C GLU A 424 -12.83 3.07 4.40
N PRO A 425 -13.97 3.75 4.19
CA PRO A 425 -14.79 4.24 5.29
C PRO A 425 -15.35 3.08 6.12
N LYS A 426 -15.14 3.11 7.44
CA LYS A 426 -15.62 2.09 8.38
C LYS A 426 -16.54 2.71 9.42
N GLY A 427 -17.75 2.15 9.56
CA GLY A 427 -18.74 2.65 10.54
C GLY A 427 -19.67 3.74 10.02
N PHE A 428 -19.45 4.21 8.79
CA PHE A 428 -20.37 5.06 8.03
C PHE A 428 -20.29 4.69 6.53
N LYS A 429 -21.19 5.26 5.72
CA LYS A 429 -21.29 4.95 4.28
C LYS A 429 -21.47 6.24 3.50
N LEU A 430 -20.77 6.38 2.39
CA LEU A 430 -20.90 7.51 1.49
C LEU A 430 -22.24 7.44 0.70
N ALA A 431 -23.10 8.44 0.85
CA ALA A 431 -24.39 8.46 0.15
C ALA A 431 -24.21 8.81 -1.34
N THR A 432 -24.92 8.09 -2.22
CA THR A 432 -24.76 8.25 -3.68
C THR A 432 -25.44 9.48 -4.26
N ASP A 433 -26.24 10.21 -3.49
CA ASP A 433 -27.04 11.36 -3.95
C ASP A 433 -26.48 12.71 -3.49
N LEU A 434 -26.50 13.03 -2.20
CA LEU A 434 -25.92 14.24 -1.65
C LEU A 434 -25.37 13.91 -0.28
N ASP A 435 -24.07 14.16 -0.09
CA ASP A 435 -23.40 13.86 1.15
C ASP A 435 -22.19 14.79 1.34
N GLN A 436 -21.43 14.55 2.41
CA GLN A 436 -20.18 15.22 2.67
C GLN A 436 -19.13 14.28 3.25
N ILE A 437 -17.88 14.71 3.22
CA ILE A 437 -16.74 14.04 3.82
C ILE A 437 -16.00 15.08 4.66
N VAL A 438 -15.93 14.84 5.96
CA VAL A 438 -15.34 15.73 6.95
C VAL A 438 -14.07 15.09 7.50
N LEU A 439 -12.98 15.84 7.46
CA LEU A 439 -11.68 15.46 8.01
C LEU A 439 -11.36 16.37 9.20
N THR A 440 -11.10 15.79 10.38
CA THR A 440 -10.73 16.54 11.59
C THR A 440 -9.46 16.02 12.24
N ASP A 441 -8.76 16.88 12.98
CA ASP A 441 -7.64 16.47 13.84
C ASP A 441 -8.11 15.77 15.14
N ARG A 442 -7.14 15.43 16.00
CA ARG A 442 -7.37 14.76 17.29
C ARG A 442 -8.16 15.57 18.31
N ASP A 443 -8.17 16.90 18.16
CA ASP A 443 -8.91 17.82 19.03
C ASP A 443 -10.31 18.13 18.47
N GLY A 444 -10.63 17.59 17.29
CA GLY A 444 -11.87 17.82 16.55
C GLY A 444 -11.89 19.10 15.73
N SER A 445 -10.74 19.74 15.51
CA SER A 445 -10.63 20.89 14.61
C SER A 445 -10.77 20.44 13.16
N LEU A 446 -11.51 21.21 12.37
CA LEU A 446 -11.70 20.92 10.95
C LEU A 446 -10.39 21.09 10.17
N LEU A 447 -9.99 20.04 9.46
CA LEU A 447 -8.86 20.03 8.53
C LEU A 447 -9.32 20.23 7.09
N ASP A 448 -10.38 19.52 6.69
CA ASP A 448 -10.98 19.62 5.36
C ASP A 448 -12.46 19.20 5.36
N ASN A 449 -13.22 19.69 4.39
CA ASN A 449 -14.62 19.29 4.17
C ASN A 449 -14.98 19.34 2.68
N VAL A 450 -15.52 18.25 2.17
CA VAL A 450 -16.03 18.14 0.80
C VAL A 450 -17.52 17.84 0.85
N ILE A 451 -18.34 18.63 0.16
CA ILE A 451 -19.76 18.34 -0.07
C ILE A 451 -19.93 17.94 -1.54
N TYR A 452 -20.50 16.77 -1.81
CA TYR A 452 -20.61 16.23 -3.15
C TYR A 452 -22.05 15.81 -3.49
N GLY A 453 -22.38 15.90 -4.79
CA GLY A 453 -23.71 15.58 -5.32
C GLY A 453 -23.78 14.19 -5.95
N PRO A 454 -24.73 13.94 -6.87
CA PRO A 454 -25.02 12.58 -7.33
C PRO A 454 -23.84 11.86 -7.99
N GLN A 455 -23.61 10.63 -7.54
CA GLN A 455 -22.47 9.78 -7.88
C GLN A 455 -22.88 8.71 -8.90
N ILE A 456 -22.06 8.57 -9.95
CA ILE A 456 -22.30 7.58 -11.01
C ILE A 456 -21.58 6.30 -10.61
N GLU A 457 -22.24 5.16 -10.82
CA GLU A 457 -21.67 3.84 -10.53
C GLU A 457 -20.33 3.66 -11.25
N GLY A 458 -19.30 3.26 -10.49
CA GLY A 458 -17.95 3.00 -10.99
C GLY A 458 -17.11 4.25 -11.27
N LEU A 459 -17.61 5.47 -11.05
CA LEU A 459 -16.83 6.69 -11.23
C LEU A 459 -16.44 7.25 -9.87
N SER A 460 -15.15 7.53 -9.67
CA SER A 460 -14.71 8.33 -8.53
C SER A 460 -14.84 9.82 -8.86
N GLU A 461 -14.83 10.66 -7.84
CA GLU A 461 -14.74 12.10 -7.97
C GLU A 461 -13.50 12.59 -7.22
N GLY A 462 -12.68 13.41 -7.86
CA GLY A 462 -11.40 13.83 -7.31
C GLY A 462 -10.94 15.19 -7.81
N LYS A 463 -9.96 15.75 -7.12
CA LYS A 463 -9.47 17.11 -7.35
C LYS A 463 -8.77 17.19 -8.70
N ILE A 464 -9.15 18.17 -9.52
CA ILE A 464 -8.45 18.45 -10.78
C ILE A 464 -7.05 18.95 -10.43
N ALA A 465 -6.03 18.32 -11.00
CA ALA A 465 -4.65 18.67 -10.71
C ALA A 465 -4.36 20.16 -11.03
N GLY A 466 -3.93 20.92 -10.02
CA GLY A 466 -3.66 22.36 -10.13
C GLY A 466 -4.89 23.28 -10.03
N SER A 467 -6.05 22.75 -9.65
CA SER A 467 -7.30 23.51 -9.44
C SER A 467 -7.94 23.13 -8.11
N ASP A 468 -8.85 23.97 -7.60
CA ASP A 468 -9.70 23.69 -6.43
C ASP A 468 -11.05 23.06 -6.81
N SER A 469 -11.25 22.70 -8.08
CA SER A 469 -12.45 22.03 -8.57
C SER A 469 -12.29 20.52 -8.62
N TYR A 470 -13.40 19.80 -8.52
CA TYR A 470 -13.47 18.35 -8.63
C TYR A 470 -13.99 17.91 -10.01
N GLN A 471 -13.58 16.72 -10.45
CA GLN A 471 -14.08 16.07 -11.66
C GLN A 471 -14.28 14.57 -11.43
N LYS A 472 -15.09 13.94 -12.30
CA LYS A 472 -15.30 12.50 -12.28
C LYS A 472 -14.21 11.77 -13.07
N PHE A 473 -13.72 10.67 -12.53
CA PHE A 473 -12.74 9.80 -13.17
C PHE A 473 -13.36 8.43 -13.46
N ILE A 474 -13.24 8.00 -14.72
CA ILE A 474 -13.72 6.67 -15.17
C ILE A 474 -12.81 5.58 -14.63
N VAL A 475 -11.50 5.82 -14.72
CA VAL A 475 -10.47 5.05 -14.05
C VAL A 475 -10.09 5.86 -12.81
N PRO A 476 -10.42 5.41 -11.57
CA PRO A 476 -10.04 6.12 -10.35
C PRO A 476 -8.52 6.30 -10.24
N THR A 477 -8.01 7.03 -9.24
CA THR A 477 -6.57 7.22 -9.05
C THR A 477 -6.09 7.04 -7.59
N PRO A 478 -6.51 5.98 -6.86
CA PRO A 478 -6.18 5.78 -5.45
C PRO A 478 -4.68 5.53 -5.27
N GLY A 479 -4.11 6.16 -4.26
CA GLY A 479 -2.71 6.04 -3.88
C GLY A 479 -1.77 6.88 -4.73
N VAL A 480 -2.26 7.63 -5.72
CA VAL A 480 -1.41 8.47 -6.57
C VAL A 480 -2.03 9.82 -6.89
N LYS A 481 -1.17 10.74 -7.29
CA LYS A 481 -1.59 12.06 -7.73
C LYS A 481 -2.48 11.97 -8.97
N GLN A 482 -3.56 12.74 -8.97
CA GLN A 482 -4.41 12.92 -10.14
C GLN A 482 -3.56 13.46 -11.32
N PRO A 483 -3.65 12.86 -12.51
CA PRO A 483 -2.77 13.18 -13.63
C PRO A 483 -3.02 14.60 -14.15
N VAL A 484 -1.93 15.31 -14.51
CA VAL A 484 -2.00 16.68 -15.05
C VAL A 484 -2.00 16.61 -16.57
N GLN A 485 -2.97 17.24 -17.24
CA GLN A 485 -3.02 17.24 -18.69
C GLN A 485 -1.69 17.69 -19.32
N GLY A 486 -1.13 16.83 -20.18
CA GLY A 486 0.15 17.05 -20.85
C GLY A 486 1.39 16.54 -20.10
N SER A 487 1.23 15.89 -18.94
CA SER A 487 2.30 15.16 -18.26
C SER A 487 2.41 13.70 -18.75
N ASP A 488 3.52 13.04 -18.45
CA ASP A 488 3.73 11.62 -18.79
C ASP A 488 2.70 10.73 -18.06
N GLU A 489 2.35 11.07 -16.82
CA GLU A 489 1.31 10.37 -16.05
C GLU A 489 -0.06 10.48 -16.72
N TYR A 490 -0.36 11.61 -17.39
CA TYR A 490 -1.60 11.76 -18.14
C TYR A 490 -1.60 10.93 -19.42
N VAL A 491 -0.46 10.76 -20.09
CA VAL A 491 -0.35 9.85 -21.24
C VAL A 491 -0.64 8.42 -20.81
N GLU A 492 -0.10 7.99 -19.67
CA GLU A 492 -0.36 6.68 -19.08
C GLU A 492 -1.82 6.52 -18.65
N TYR A 493 -2.41 7.53 -18.03
CA TYR A 493 -3.84 7.54 -17.69
C TYR A 493 -4.74 7.40 -18.92
N GLU A 494 -4.46 8.12 -19.99
CA GLU A 494 -5.20 8.00 -21.26
C GLU A 494 -5.03 6.60 -21.87
N ARG A 495 -3.82 6.00 -21.78
CA ARG A 495 -3.62 4.60 -22.19
C ARG A 495 -4.57 3.67 -21.44
N MET A 496 -4.63 3.79 -20.11
CA MET A 496 -5.52 2.99 -19.26
C MET A 496 -6.99 3.19 -19.61
N LEU A 497 -7.40 4.43 -19.86
CA LEU A 497 -8.76 4.78 -20.23
C LEU A 497 -9.17 4.15 -21.57
N GLU A 498 -8.29 4.18 -22.56
CA GLU A 498 -8.54 3.57 -23.87
C GLU A 498 -8.68 2.05 -23.76
N ILE A 499 -7.81 1.40 -22.98
CA ILE A 499 -7.88 -0.03 -22.69
C ILE A 499 -9.20 -0.39 -22.00
N TYR A 500 -9.57 0.34 -20.93
CA TYR A 500 -10.79 0.12 -20.17
C TYR A 500 -12.05 0.19 -21.07
N ASN A 501 -12.09 1.21 -21.93
CA ASN A 501 -13.23 1.41 -22.82
C ASN A 501 -13.30 0.40 -23.97
N SER A 502 -12.17 -0.15 -24.42
CA SER A 502 -12.09 -0.82 -25.73
C SER A 502 -11.66 -2.29 -25.71
N LEU A 503 -11.03 -2.80 -24.64
CA LEU A 503 -10.63 -4.20 -24.57
C LEU A 503 -11.79 -5.06 -24.05
N ARG A 504 -12.12 -6.16 -24.74
CA ARG A 504 -13.20 -7.07 -24.36
C ARG A 504 -12.71 -8.51 -24.37
N ILE A 505 -13.11 -9.30 -23.37
CA ILE A 505 -13.10 -10.77 -23.50
C ILE A 505 -14.26 -11.12 -24.44
N ILE A 506 -13.97 -11.81 -25.54
CA ILE A 506 -14.96 -12.10 -26.58
C ILE A 506 -15.24 -13.60 -26.77
N GLU A 507 -14.30 -14.47 -26.40
CA GLU A 507 -14.47 -15.91 -26.53
C GLU A 507 -13.70 -16.67 -25.44
N ILE A 508 -14.29 -17.73 -24.91
CA ILE A 508 -13.68 -18.58 -23.88
C ILE A 508 -13.98 -20.05 -24.18
N MET A 509 -12.90 -20.84 -24.27
CA MET A 509 -12.94 -22.29 -24.39
C MET A 509 -12.41 -22.91 -23.10
N TYR A 510 -13.29 -23.13 -22.13
CA TYR A 510 -12.91 -23.60 -20.78
C TYR A 510 -12.91 -25.12 -20.62
N ASN A 511 -13.64 -25.86 -21.48
CA ASN A 511 -13.62 -27.31 -21.49
C ASN A 511 -13.58 -27.81 -22.94
N PRO A 512 -12.44 -27.62 -23.63
CA PRO A 512 -12.27 -28.09 -24.99
C PRO A 512 -12.33 -29.61 -25.04
N LEU A 513 -12.92 -30.08 -26.12
CA LEU A 513 -12.76 -31.46 -26.52
C LEU A 513 -11.27 -31.79 -26.74
N GLY A 514 -10.82 -32.96 -26.28
CA GLY A 514 -9.41 -33.39 -26.39
C GLY A 514 -8.51 -32.93 -25.24
N GLY A 515 -9.05 -32.23 -24.24
CA GLY A 515 -8.40 -31.94 -22.96
C GLY A 515 -7.91 -30.49 -22.80
N SER A 516 -7.55 -30.14 -21.56
CA SER A 516 -7.26 -28.76 -21.13
C SER A 516 -6.12 -28.05 -21.87
N GLU A 517 -5.25 -28.80 -22.56
CA GLU A 517 -4.17 -28.24 -23.39
C GLU A 517 -4.67 -27.35 -24.54
N TYR A 518 -5.97 -27.43 -24.88
CA TYR A 518 -6.59 -26.65 -25.95
C TYR A 518 -7.50 -25.53 -25.45
N GLU A 519 -7.45 -25.23 -24.14
CA GLU A 519 -8.19 -24.12 -23.56
C GLU A 519 -7.62 -22.80 -24.09
N TYR A 520 -8.49 -21.81 -24.26
CA TYR A 520 -8.08 -20.47 -24.61
C TYR A 520 -9.08 -19.41 -24.17
N ILE A 521 -8.58 -18.18 -24.10
CA ILE A 521 -9.34 -16.95 -23.92
C ILE A 521 -8.97 -16.01 -25.08
N GLU A 522 -9.95 -15.40 -25.72
CA GLU A 522 -9.73 -14.37 -26.74
C GLU A 522 -10.11 -12.99 -26.22
N LEU A 523 -9.18 -12.03 -26.39
CA LEU A 523 -9.39 -10.63 -26.15
C LEU A 523 -9.37 -9.86 -27.46
N GLN A 524 -10.29 -8.91 -27.63
CA GLN A 524 -10.34 -8.05 -28.81
C GLN A 524 -10.36 -6.57 -28.45
N ASN A 525 -9.66 -5.77 -29.26
CA ASN A 525 -9.83 -4.33 -29.28
C ASN A 525 -11.07 -3.95 -30.11
N VAL A 526 -12.16 -3.60 -29.44
CA VAL A 526 -13.42 -3.17 -30.08
C VAL A 526 -13.48 -1.66 -30.33
N GLY A 527 -12.42 -0.93 -29.97
CA GLY A 527 -12.30 0.51 -30.15
C GLY A 527 -11.68 0.91 -31.49
N GLU A 528 -11.49 2.22 -31.65
CA GLU A 528 -11.01 2.86 -32.88
C GLU A 528 -9.51 3.24 -32.82
N LYS A 529 -8.86 3.07 -31.67
CA LYS A 529 -7.42 3.35 -31.47
C LYS A 529 -6.66 2.07 -31.20
N THR A 530 -5.37 2.05 -31.56
CA THR A 530 -4.47 0.96 -31.19
C THR A 530 -4.27 0.96 -29.67
N LEU A 531 -4.47 -0.19 -29.04
CA LEU A 531 -4.22 -0.40 -27.61
C LEU A 531 -2.81 -0.91 -27.40
N ASN A 532 -2.11 -0.40 -26.38
CA ASN A 532 -0.88 -0.99 -25.88
C ASN A 532 -1.20 -1.71 -24.58
N LEU A 533 -1.09 -3.04 -24.57
CA LEU A 533 -1.51 -3.89 -23.46
C LEU A 533 -0.46 -4.05 -22.37
N ASN A 534 0.69 -3.40 -22.48
CA ASN A 534 1.81 -3.60 -21.56
C ASN A 534 1.40 -3.44 -20.08
N GLY A 535 1.71 -4.48 -19.30
CA GLY A 535 1.47 -4.56 -17.86
C GLY A 535 0.05 -4.98 -17.44
N ILE A 536 -0.91 -5.09 -18.37
CA ILE A 536 -2.23 -5.69 -18.06
C ILE A 536 -2.02 -7.14 -17.60
N SER A 537 -2.77 -7.58 -16.60
CA SER A 537 -2.59 -8.92 -16.03
C SER A 537 -3.91 -9.62 -15.73
N PHE A 538 -3.93 -10.93 -15.92
CA PHE A 538 -4.92 -11.79 -15.27
C PHE A 538 -4.43 -12.10 -13.86
N VAL A 539 -5.20 -11.70 -12.85
CA VAL A 539 -4.88 -11.88 -11.43
C VAL A 539 -5.75 -12.94 -10.75
N LYS A 540 -6.69 -13.53 -11.50
CA LYS A 540 -7.49 -14.67 -11.05
C LYS A 540 -7.90 -15.55 -12.23
N GLY A 541 -7.95 -16.86 -11.97
CA GLY A 541 -8.28 -17.94 -12.89
C GLY A 541 -7.09 -18.43 -13.69
N ILE A 542 -6.50 -17.57 -14.54
CA ILE A 542 -5.23 -17.85 -15.22
C ILE A 542 -4.13 -16.88 -14.77
N GLU A 543 -2.87 -17.26 -14.98
CA GLU A 543 -1.70 -16.43 -14.71
C GLU A 543 -1.09 -15.94 -16.03
N TYR A 544 -1.26 -14.65 -16.32
CA TYR A 544 -0.64 -14.03 -17.48
C TYR A 544 -0.47 -12.51 -17.28
N THR A 545 0.67 -11.96 -17.69
CA THR A 545 0.91 -10.51 -17.76
C THR A 545 1.41 -10.14 -19.14
N PHE A 546 0.75 -9.18 -19.79
CA PHE A 546 1.12 -8.69 -21.11
C PHE A 546 2.43 -7.90 -21.04
N GLY A 547 3.40 -8.26 -21.89
CA GLY A 547 4.54 -7.39 -22.20
C GLY A 547 4.16 -6.30 -23.22
N GLU A 548 5.13 -5.71 -23.91
CA GLU A 548 4.85 -4.79 -25.02
C GLU A 548 4.10 -5.50 -26.16
N MET A 549 2.79 -5.27 -26.22
CA MET A 549 1.88 -5.82 -27.21
C MET A 549 0.89 -4.75 -27.66
N PHE A 550 0.68 -4.64 -28.97
CA PHE A 550 -0.21 -3.67 -29.57
C PHE A 550 -1.36 -4.38 -30.28
N LEU A 551 -2.60 -3.97 -29.99
CA LEU A 551 -3.79 -4.39 -30.71
C LEU A 551 -4.35 -3.23 -31.51
N SER A 552 -4.28 -3.33 -32.84
CA SER A 552 -4.97 -2.42 -33.76
C SER A 552 -6.49 -2.53 -33.59
N PRO A 553 -7.28 -1.55 -34.07
CA PRO A 553 -8.73 -1.66 -34.08
C PRO A 553 -9.20 -2.99 -34.71
N LYS A 554 -10.07 -3.72 -33.99
CA LYS A 554 -10.59 -5.06 -34.34
C LYS A 554 -9.57 -6.20 -34.33
N GLU A 555 -8.33 -5.94 -33.95
CA GLU A 555 -7.34 -6.98 -33.74
C GLU A 555 -7.61 -7.70 -32.42
N SER A 556 -7.41 -9.01 -32.41
CA SER A 556 -7.53 -9.84 -31.21
C SER A 556 -6.21 -10.51 -30.85
N VAL A 557 -6.08 -10.89 -29.59
CA VAL A 557 -5.05 -11.81 -29.09
C VAL A 557 -5.72 -13.02 -28.47
N VAL A 558 -5.17 -14.20 -28.76
CA VAL A 558 -5.59 -15.46 -28.16
C VAL A 558 -4.57 -15.86 -27.09
N LEU A 559 -5.04 -16.05 -25.85
CA LEU A 559 -4.27 -16.62 -24.76
C LEU A 559 -4.59 -18.11 -24.70
N ALA A 560 -3.63 -18.97 -25.06
CA ALA A 560 -3.77 -20.42 -25.08
C ALA A 560 -3.11 -21.07 -23.86
N SER A 561 -3.70 -22.18 -23.38
CA SER A 561 -3.15 -22.98 -22.27
C SER A 561 -1.84 -23.68 -22.65
N ASN A 562 -1.78 -24.20 -23.89
CA ASN A 562 -0.57 -24.80 -24.45
C ASN A 562 -0.43 -24.38 -25.92
N LEU A 563 0.57 -23.56 -26.22
CA LEU A 563 0.77 -23.01 -27.55
C LEU A 563 1.05 -24.08 -28.60
N ASN A 564 1.80 -25.14 -28.26
CA ASN A 564 2.12 -26.22 -29.19
C ASN A 564 0.89 -27.06 -29.53
N ALA A 565 0.10 -27.43 -28.51
CA ALA A 565 -1.14 -28.17 -28.72
C ALA A 565 -2.14 -27.32 -29.52
N PHE A 566 -2.32 -26.07 -29.12
CA PHE A 566 -3.18 -25.10 -29.81
C PHE A 566 -2.81 -24.94 -31.29
N THR A 567 -1.54 -24.66 -31.59
CA THR A 567 -1.04 -24.51 -32.98
C THR A 567 -1.19 -25.80 -33.79
N SER A 568 -1.03 -26.97 -33.15
CA SER A 568 -1.24 -28.26 -33.82
C SER A 568 -2.70 -28.50 -34.21
N ARG A 569 -3.65 -27.90 -33.49
CA ARG A 569 -5.10 -28.02 -33.76
C ARG A 569 -5.59 -26.99 -34.76
N TYR A 570 -5.24 -25.72 -34.57
CA TYR A 570 -5.79 -24.60 -35.34
C TYR A 570 -4.85 -24.11 -36.46
N GLY A 571 -3.64 -24.68 -36.58
CA GLY A 571 -2.65 -24.36 -37.62
C GLY A 571 -1.60 -23.34 -37.19
N GLU A 572 -0.59 -23.12 -38.06
CA GLU A 572 0.31 -21.97 -37.92
C GLU A 572 -0.41 -20.71 -38.38
N ILE A 573 -0.61 -19.80 -37.44
CA ILE A 573 -1.47 -18.64 -37.61
C ILE A 573 -0.63 -17.37 -37.56
N ASN A 574 -0.80 -16.47 -38.53
CA ASN A 574 -0.17 -15.13 -38.52
C ASN A 574 -0.93 -14.14 -37.62
N HIS A 575 -1.26 -14.54 -36.39
CA HIS A 575 -2.04 -13.74 -35.42
C HIS A 575 -1.32 -13.72 -34.07
N LEU A 576 -1.74 -12.79 -33.20
CA LEU A 576 -1.17 -12.66 -31.86
C LEU A 576 -1.69 -13.78 -30.97
N ILE A 577 -0.80 -14.72 -30.63
CA ILE A 577 -1.10 -15.84 -29.73
C ILE A 577 -0.02 -15.88 -28.65
N VAL A 578 -0.44 -16.05 -27.42
CA VAL A 578 0.43 -16.13 -26.24
C VAL A 578 0.04 -17.33 -25.39
N GLU A 579 1.00 -17.88 -24.64
CA GLU A 579 0.75 -18.96 -23.70
C GLU A 579 0.54 -18.39 -22.30
N TYR A 580 -0.54 -18.80 -21.61
CA TYR A 580 -0.76 -18.48 -20.20
C TYR A 580 -0.37 -19.64 -19.29
N ALA A 581 -0.11 -19.35 -18.01
CA ALA A 581 0.12 -20.39 -17.00
C ALA A 581 -1.17 -20.69 -16.21
N GLY A 582 -1.30 -21.93 -15.74
CA GLY A 582 -2.51 -22.43 -15.10
C GLY A 582 -3.44 -23.16 -16.08
N ARG A 583 -4.71 -23.34 -15.69
CA ARG A 583 -5.76 -23.95 -16.51
C ARG A 583 -7.11 -23.41 -16.07
N LEU A 584 -8.07 -23.42 -16.98
CA LEU A 584 -9.43 -23.10 -16.64
C LEU A 584 -10.10 -24.25 -15.86
N ASN A 585 -11.07 -23.94 -15.01
CA ASN A 585 -11.86 -24.91 -14.29
C ASN A 585 -13.10 -25.29 -15.10
N ASN A 586 -13.18 -26.55 -15.48
CA ASN A 586 -14.30 -27.10 -16.24
C ASN A 586 -15.67 -26.88 -15.56
N GLY A 587 -15.73 -26.81 -14.22
CA GLY A 587 -16.98 -26.54 -13.49
C GLY A 587 -17.37 -25.06 -13.36
N GLY A 588 -16.61 -24.16 -14.01
CA GLY A 588 -16.73 -22.73 -13.85
C GLY A 588 -15.72 -22.14 -12.87
N GLU A 589 -15.37 -20.87 -13.11
CA GLU A 589 -14.52 -20.06 -12.23
C GLU A 589 -14.74 -18.56 -12.50
N GLU A 590 -13.99 -17.74 -11.76
CA GLU A 590 -13.93 -16.30 -11.94
C GLU A 590 -12.57 -15.88 -12.54
N LEU A 591 -12.64 -15.10 -13.61
CA LEU A 591 -11.53 -14.44 -14.28
C LEU A 591 -11.50 -12.96 -13.90
N ILE A 592 -10.33 -12.46 -13.50
CA ILE A 592 -10.11 -11.04 -13.22
C ILE A 592 -8.98 -10.52 -14.10
N LEU A 593 -9.32 -9.60 -15.00
CA LEU A 593 -8.37 -8.83 -15.79
C LEU A 593 -8.15 -7.48 -15.10
N GLN A 594 -6.90 -7.14 -14.84
CA GLN A 594 -6.48 -5.97 -14.08
C GLN A 594 -5.56 -5.07 -14.90
N LEU A 595 -5.73 -3.75 -14.76
CA LEU A 595 -4.80 -2.75 -15.28
C LEU A 595 -3.47 -2.80 -14.50
N PRO A 596 -2.35 -2.31 -15.07
CA PRO A 596 -1.06 -2.23 -14.36
C PRO A 596 -1.04 -1.17 -13.25
N GLU A 597 -0.05 -1.28 -12.36
CA GLU A 597 0.40 -0.19 -11.50
C GLU A 597 0.71 1.09 -12.30
N PRO A 598 0.46 2.29 -11.76
CA PRO A 598 -0.04 2.57 -10.40
C PRO A 598 -1.58 2.51 -10.29
N TYR A 599 -2.27 1.97 -11.29
CA TYR A 599 -3.72 1.95 -11.39
C TYR A 599 -4.27 0.51 -11.45
N PRO A 600 -4.03 -0.36 -10.43
CA PRO A 600 -4.32 -1.79 -10.51
C PRO A 600 -5.83 -2.11 -10.39
N PHE A 601 -6.63 -1.60 -11.33
CA PHE A 601 -8.07 -1.78 -11.33
C PHE A 601 -8.50 -3.01 -12.09
N ASN A 602 -9.43 -3.76 -11.48
CA ASN A 602 -10.13 -4.83 -12.16
C ASN A 602 -11.02 -4.22 -13.25
N MET A 603 -10.62 -4.40 -14.52
CA MET A 603 -11.36 -3.93 -15.67
C MET A 603 -12.49 -4.89 -16.06
N VAL A 604 -12.27 -6.20 -15.87
CA VAL A 604 -13.26 -7.25 -16.09
C VAL A 604 -13.21 -8.21 -14.91
N ARG A 605 -14.37 -8.47 -14.32
CA ARG A 605 -14.60 -9.54 -13.34
C ARG A 605 -15.70 -10.44 -13.89
N PHE A 606 -15.29 -11.57 -14.47
CA PHE A 606 -16.16 -12.44 -15.22
C PHE A 606 -16.18 -13.85 -14.63
N SER A 607 -17.35 -14.34 -14.30
CA SER A 607 -17.57 -15.71 -13.83
C SER A 607 -18.41 -16.48 -14.84
N PHE A 608 -17.87 -17.58 -15.36
CA PHE A 608 -18.62 -18.54 -16.17
C PHE A 608 -18.98 -19.77 -15.34
N ASN A 609 -19.98 -20.51 -15.81
CA ASN A 609 -20.42 -21.74 -15.19
C ASN A 609 -20.83 -22.75 -16.27
N ASP A 610 -20.51 -24.02 -16.03
CA ASP A 610 -20.75 -25.14 -16.92
C ASP A 610 -22.24 -25.44 -17.17
N GLU A 611 -23.12 -25.06 -16.25
CA GLU A 611 -24.57 -25.17 -16.43
C GLU A 611 -25.13 -24.15 -17.43
N TRP A 612 -24.35 -23.17 -17.88
CA TRP A 612 -24.82 -22.16 -18.85
C TRP A 612 -25.17 -22.81 -20.18
N TYR A 613 -24.25 -23.56 -20.77
CA TYR A 613 -24.45 -24.24 -22.04
C TYR A 613 -23.69 -25.55 -22.04
N SER A 614 -24.40 -26.68 -22.02
CA SER A 614 -23.78 -28.01 -21.97
C SER A 614 -22.87 -28.30 -23.17
N GLN A 615 -23.12 -27.65 -24.31
CA GLN A 615 -22.27 -27.79 -25.51
C GLN A 615 -20.87 -27.18 -25.32
N ALA A 616 -20.75 -26.16 -24.46
CA ALA A 616 -19.46 -25.56 -24.12
C ALA A 616 -18.69 -26.37 -23.06
N ASP A 617 -19.36 -27.35 -22.44
CA ASP A 617 -18.79 -28.21 -21.41
C ASP A 617 -18.32 -29.54 -22.00
N GLY A 618 -17.23 -29.51 -22.80
CA GLY A 618 -16.57 -30.72 -23.28
C GLY A 618 -17.09 -31.27 -24.62
N GLU A 619 -18.15 -30.70 -25.19
CA GLU A 619 -18.62 -31.05 -26.54
C GLU A 619 -17.86 -30.31 -27.66
N GLY A 620 -16.97 -29.38 -27.29
CA GLY A 620 -16.04 -28.70 -28.17
C GLY A 620 -16.46 -27.32 -28.65
N TYR A 621 -17.61 -26.79 -28.21
CA TYR A 621 -18.01 -25.41 -28.46
C TYR A 621 -17.40 -24.48 -27.40
N SER A 622 -17.19 -23.21 -27.76
CA SER A 622 -16.77 -22.15 -26.82
C SER A 622 -17.97 -21.29 -26.42
N LEU A 623 -17.77 -20.49 -25.37
CA LEU A 623 -18.64 -19.37 -25.06
C LEU A 623 -18.18 -18.14 -25.84
N GLU A 624 -19.05 -17.59 -26.67
CA GLU A 624 -18.83 -16.34 -27.42
C GLU A 624 -19.70 -15.21 -26.86
N LEU A 625 -19.12 -14.01 -26.75
CA LEU A 625 -19.85 -12.84 -26.32
C LEU A 625 -20.87 -12.46 -27.40
N LYS A 626 -22.14 -12.39 -27.02
CA LYS A 626 -23.25 -12.19 -27.97
C LYS A 626 -23.20 -10.85 -28.69
N ASP A 627 -22.76 -9.81 -28.00
CA ASP A 627 -22.68 -8.45 -28.50
C ASP A 627 -21.48 -7.74 -27.85
N LEU A 628 -20.58 -7.23 -28.68
CA LEU A 628 -19.34 -6.55 -28.26
C LEU A 628 -19.58 -5.21 -27.54
N THR A 629 -20.82 -4.71 -27.55
CA THR A 629 -21.23 -3.48 -26.85
C THR A 629 -21.71 -3.73 -25.42
N ILE A 630 -21.80 -5.00 -24.98
CA ILE A 630 -22.20 -5.34 -23.60
C ILE A 630 -21.15 -4.81 -22.63
N ASP A 631 -21.62 -4.10 -21.60
CA ASP A 631 -20.76 -3.63 -20.52
C ASP A 631 -20.20 -4.81 -19.71
N PRO A 632 -18.89 -4.82 -19.37
CA PRO A 632 -18.25 -5.92 -18.65
C PRO A 632 -18.96 -6.39 -17.37
N PRO A 633 -19.57 -5.53 -16.53
CA PRO A 633 -20.34 -5.98 -15.36
C PRO A 633 -21.50 -6.94 -15.70
N LEU A 634 -22.06 -6.87 -16.91
CA LEU A 634 -23.13 -7.75 -17.36
C LEU A 634 -22.63 -9.10 -17.88
N TYR A 635 -21.32 -9.33 -17.94
CA TYR A 635 -20.74 -10.59 -18.41
C TYR A 635 -21.15 -11.79 -17.53
N ASN A 636 -21.44 -11.56 -16.25
CA ASN A 636 -21.83 -12.59 -15.27
C ASN A 636 -23.25 -13.12 -15.47
N SER A 637 -23.86 -12.86 -16.63
CA SER A 637 -25.15 -13.39 -17.03
C SER A 637 -25.01 -14.31 -18.22
N ARG A 638 -25.58 -15.52 -18.12
CA ARG A 638 -25.74 -16.46 -19.24
C ARG A 638 -26.32 -15.79 -20.50
N ALA A 639 -27.16 -14.76 -20.36
CA ALA A 639 -27.80 -14.08 -21.49
C ALA A 639 -26.84 -13.21 -22.34
N SER A 640 -25.67 -12.88 -21.80
CA SER A 640 -24.62 -12.11 -22.47
C SER A 640 -23.76 -12.96 -23.41
N TRP A 641 -23.84 -14.28 -23.28
CA TRP A 641 -23.04 -15.25 -24.01
C TRP A 641 -23.91 -16.17 -24.86
N VAL A 642 -23.34 -16.68 -25.95
CA VAL A 642 -23.90 -17.72 -26.82
C VAL A 642 -22.87 -18.82 -27.02
N ILE A 643 -23.30 -19.98 -27.51
CA ILE A 643 -22.37 -21.01 -27.98
C ILE A 643 -21.80 -20.62 -29.33
N SER A 644 -20.54 -20.94 -29.57
CA SER A 644 -19.90 -20.76 -30.87
C SER A 644 -20.67 -21.49 -31.98
N SER A 645 -20.55 -20.98 -33.21
CA SER A 645 -21.19 -21.64 -34.36
C SER A 645 -20.47 -22.93 -34.77
N TYR A 646 -19.21 -23.08 -34.36
CA TYR A 646 -18.31 -24.17 -34.69
C TYR A 646 -17.59 -24.69 -33.45
N LEU A 647 -16.79 -25.75 -33.60
CA LEU A 647 -16.01 -26.33 -32.51
C LEU A 647 -14.86 -25.41 -32.09
N GLY A 648 -15.16 -24.37 -31.32
CA GLY A 648 -14.25 -23.26 -31.05
C GLY A 648 -13.90 -22.48 -32.31
N SER A 649 -13.81 -21.16 -32.21
CA SER A 649 -13.38 -20.33 -33.32
C SER A 649 -12.38 -19.26 -32.91
N PRO A 650 -11.22 -19.65 -32.34
CA PRO A 650 -10.25 -18.67 -31.88
C PRO A 650 -9.80 -17.79 -33.05
N HIS A 651 -9.92 -16.48 -32.88
CA HIS A 651 -9.67 -15.48 -33.92
C HIS A 651 -10.51 -15.69 -35.19
N GLY A 652 -11.72 -16.25 -35.05
CA GLY A 652 -12.57 -16.63 -36.18
C GLY A 652 -12.03 -17.79 -37.02
N ILE A 653 -11.02 -18.52 -36.56
CA ILE A 653 -10.52 -19.71 -37.24
C ILE A 653 -11.49 -20.84 -36.97
N ILE A 654 -12.21 -21.22 -38.02
CA ILE A 654 -13.22 -22.26 -37.93
C ILE A 654 -12.54 -23.63 -38.13
N LEU A 655 -12.73 -24.54 -37.18
CA LEU A 655 -12.46 -25.98 -37.38
C LEU A 655 -13.57 -26.61 -38.24
N GLU A 656 -13.66 -26.17 -39.49
CA GLU A 656 -14.46 -26.81 -40.53
C GLU A 656 -13.52 -27.32 -41.60
N GLU A 657 -13.61 -28.60 -41.85
CA GLU A 657 -13.07 -29.18 -43.07
C GLU A 657 -14.29 -29.77 -43.75
N THR A 658 -14.58 -29.34 -44.98
CA THR A 658 -15.53 -30.05 -45.84
C THR A 658 -14.77 -31.09 -46.65
N TYR A 659 -15.46 -32.06 -47.23
CA TYR A 659 -14.83 -32.96 -48.19
C TYR A 659 -14.19 -32.18 -49.34
N GLU A 660 -14.85 -31.14 -49.83
CA GLU A 660 -14.36 -30.31 -50.93
C GLU A 660 -13.01 -29.66 -50.57
N MET A 661 -12.93 -29.01 -49.41
CA MET A 661 -11.70 -28.41 -48.89
C MET A 661 -10.58 -29.44 -48.72
N TRP A 662 -10.88 -30.57 -48.07
CA TRP A 662 -9.90 -31.65 -47.90
C TRP A 662 -9.44 -32.20 -49.26
N SER A 663 -10.36 -32.39 -50.20
CA SER A 663 -10.06 -32.97 -51.52
C SER A 663 -9.18 -32.06 -52.37
N ASP A 664 -9.38 -30.74 -52.30
CA ASP A 664 -8.57 -29.74 -52.99
C ASP A 664 -7.13 -29.71 -52.45
N GLU A 665 -6.97 -29.74 -51.12
CA GLU A 665 -5.66 -29.79 -50.48
C GLU A 665 -4.90 -31.07 -50.82
N ASN A 666 -5.61 -32.20 -50.78
CA ASN A 666 -5.06 -33.53 -50.99
C ASN A 666 -4.95 -33.92 -52.47
N LYS A 667 -5.49 -33.08 -53.37
CA LYS A 667 -5.52 -33.26 -54.83
C LYS A 667 -6.15 -34.59 -55.25
N VAL A 668 -7.27 -34.91 -54.62
CA VAL A 668 -8.08 -36.10 -54.91
C VAL A 668 -9.41 -35.70 -55.55
N GLY A 669 -9.99 -36.63 -56.29
CA GLY A 669 -11.22 -36.47 -57.06
C GLY A 669 -12.49 -36.60 -56.22
N PRO A 670 -13.62 -37.01 -56.82
CA PRO A 670 -14.92 -37.11 -56.13
C PRO A 670 -14.91 -38.09 -54.93
N PRO A 671 -15.85 -37.93 -53.97
CA PRO A 671 -15.86 -38.66 -52.69
C PRO A 671 -15.98 -40.18 -52.80
N TYR A 672 -16.54 -40.68 -53.90
CA TYR A 672 -16.80 -42.10 -54.16
C TYR A 672 -15.70 -42.79 -54.99
N VAL A 673 -14.63 -42.07 -55.33
CA VAL A 673 -13.49 -42.61 -56.06
C VAL A 673 -12.42 -43.04 -55.07
N ASP A 674 -11.68 -44.09 -55.42
CA ASP A 674 -10.48 -44.56 -54.73
C ASP A 674 -9.29 -44.19 -55.64
N ASP A 675 -8.72 -43.00 -55.43
CA ASP A 675 -7.70 -42.43 -56.34
C ASP A 675 -6.32 -43.07 -56.17
N ASP A 676 -5.99 -43.59 -54.99
CA ASP A 676 -4.71 -44.26 -54.70
C ASP A 676 -4.78 -45.79 -54.83
N GLY A 677 -5.98 -46.35 -55.00
CA GLY A 677 -6.21 -47.75 -55.32
C GLY A 677 -6.01 -48.69 -54.14
N ASP A 678 -6.14 -48.18 -52.92
CA ASP A 678 -5.91 -48.93 -51.68
C ASP A 678 -7.17 -49.64 -51.15
N GLY A 679 -8.31 -49.41 -51.79
CA GLY A 679 -9.61 -49.98 -51.44
C GLY A 679 -10.48 -49.08 -50.54
N LEU A 680 -10.01 -47.89 -50.16
CA LEU A 680 -10.79 -46.88 -49.42
C LEU A 680 -11.14 -45.73 -50.36
N ILE A 681 -12.44 -45.45 -50.51
CA ILE A 681 -12.87 -44.26 -51.25
C ILE A 681 -12.45 -42.99 -50.52
N ASN A 682 -12.21 -41.91 -51.26
CA ASN A 682 -11.72 -40.64 -50.77
C ASN A 682 -12.54 -40.08 -49.59
N ALA A 683 -13.88 -40.18 -49.62
CA ALA A 683 -14.70 -39.72 -48.49
C ALA A 683 -14.46 -40.52 -47.21
N LEU A 684 -14.14 -41.81 -47.33
CA LEU A 684 -13.81 -42.63 -46.17
C LEU A 684 -12.41 -42.29 -45.66
N GLN A 685 -11.46 -41.98 -46.55
CA GLN A 685 -10.13 -41.49 -46.16
C GLN A 685 -10.22 -40.16 -45.40
N TYR A 686 -11.01 -39.23 -45.94
CA TYR A 686 -11.37 -37.96 -45.32
C TYR A 686 -11.97 -38.15 -43.92
N VAL A 687 -12.98 -39.01 -43.79
CA VAL A 687 -13.67 -39.24 -42.51
C VAL A 687 -12.80 -39.98 -41.49
N LEU A 688 -11.90 -40.88 -41.92
CA LEU A 688 -11.06 -41.67 -41.02
C LEU A 688 -9.76 -40.97 -40.60
N GLY A 689 -9.49 -39.76 -41.09
CA GLY A 689 -8.30 -38.98 -40.72
C GLY A 689 -7.00 -39.49 -41.36
N GLY A 690 -7.11 -40.18 -42.49
CA GLY A 690 -5.97 -40.66 -43.25
C GLY A 690 -5.48 -39.62 -44.26
N GLY A 691 -4.18 -39.31 -44.26
CA GLY A 691 -3.57 -38.69 -45.44
C GLY A 691 -3.55 -39.69 -46.59
N VAL A 692 -3.77 -39.24 -47.83
CA VAL A 692 -3.88 -40.03 -49.10
C VAL A 692 -2.70 -40.96 -49.45
N LYS A 693 -1.69 -41.05 -48.57
CA LYS A 693 -0.48 -41.86 -48.77
C LYS A 693 -0.06 -42.64 -47.52
N ARG A 694 -0.86 -42.61 -46.46
CA ARG A 694 -0.47 -43.17 -45.14
C ARG A 694 -1.51 -44.10 -44.51
N PHE A 695 -2.74 -44.14 -44.99
CA PHE A 695 -3.81 -44.84 -44.27
C PHE A 695 -4.16 -46.19 -44.87
N ASN A 696 -3.28 -47.17 -44.70
CA ASN A 696 -3.46 -48.44 -45.42
C ASN A 696 -4.48 -49.41 -44.79
N GLN A 697 -5.00 -49.19 -43.57
CA GLN A 697 -5.84 -50.19 -42.89
C GLN A 697 -6.81 -49.59 -41.85
N ILE A 698 -8.09 -49.98 -41.94
CA ILE A 698 -9.05 -49.91 -40.82
C ILE A 698 -8.73 -51.06 -39.88
N ASN A 699 -8.67 -50.80 -38.57
CA ASN A 699 -8.46 -51.85 -37.58
C ASN A 699 -9.52 -52.95 -37.75
N LEU A 700 -9.09 -54.21 -37.81
CA LEU A 700 -10.02 -55.33 -37.87
C LEU A 700 -10.69 -55.55 -36.50
N PRO A 701 -11.93 -56.06 -36.48
CA PRO A 701 -12.57 -56.48 -35.24
C PRO A 701 -11.71 -57.48 -34.47
N ARG A 702 -11.63 -57.30 -33.16
CA ARG A 702 -10.90 -58.18 -32.24
C ARG A 702 -11.84 -58.81 -31.23
N PHE A 703 -11.47 -59.99 -30.74
CA PHE A 703 -12.17 -60.62 -29.63
C PHE A 703 -11.60 -60.10 -28.31
N ASP A 704 -12.44 -59.49 -27.47
CA ASP A 704 -12.07 -59.10 -26.12
C ASP A 704 -12.33 -60.27 -25.16
N ILE A 705 -11.25 -60.79 -24.59
CA ILE A 705 -11.26 -61.98 -23.73
C ILE A 705 -11.93 -61.69 -22.37
N LEU A 706 -11.89 -60.44 -21.90
CA LEU A 706 -12.43 -60.06 -20.59
C LEU A 706 -13.94 -59.88 -20.64
N SER A 707 -14.46 -59.23 -21.69
CA SER A 707 -15.90 -59.05 -21.88
C SER A 707 -16.57 -60.21 -22.63
N ASN A 708 -15.79 -61.11 -23.26
CA ASN A 708 -16.29 -62.20 -24.11
C ASN A 708 -17.14 -61.68 -25.29
N GLU A 709 -16.73 -60.55 -25.87
CA GLU A 709 -17.40 -59.87 -26.97
C GLU A 709 -16.44 -59.67 -28.16
N MET A 710 -17.00 -59.57 -29.37
CA MET A 710 -16.26 -59.08 -30.52
C MET A 710 -16.41 -57.56 -30.59
N ILE A 711 -15.29 -56.85 -30.58
CA ILE A 711 -15.21 -55.40 -30.57
C ILE A 711 -14.52 -54.92 -31.84
N TRP A 712 -15.11 -53.94 -32.51
CA TRP A 712 -14.50 -53.23 -33.63
C TRP A 712 -14.26 -51.77 -33.25
N GLU A 713 -13.01 -51.30 -33.38
CA GLU A 713 -12.64 -49.92 -33.06
C GLU A 713 -12.28 -49.16 -34.32
N VAL A 714 -12.96 -48.04 -34.56
CA VAL A 714 -12.74 -47.19 -35.75
C VAL A 714 -12.65 -45.73 -35.34
N ALA A 715 -11.52 -45.10 -35.65
CA ALA A 715 -11.30 -43.68 -35.42
C ALA A 715 -11.89 -42.85 -36.57
N THR A 716 -12.66 -41.80 -36.26
CA THR A 716 -13.23 -40.87 -37.25
C THR A 716 -12.87 -39.43 -36.86
N ARG A 717 -12.61 -38.56 -37.84
CA ARG A 717 -12.40 -37.13 -37.62
C ARG A 717 -13.64 -36.50 -37.01
N LEU A 718 -13.40 -35.54 -36.13
CA LEU A 718 -14.44 -34.92 -35.34
C LEU A 718 -14.95 -33.60 -35.95
N ALA A 719 -14.15 -32.94 -36.77
CA ALA A 719 -14.53 -31.73 -37.52
C ALA A 719 -15.32 -32.01 -38.82
N VAL A 720 -15.69 -33.26 -39.09
CA VAL A 720 -16.41 -33.65 -40.30
C VAL A 720 -17.89 -33.37 -40.15
N SER A 721 -18.41 -32.42 -40.92
CA SER A 721 -19.83 -32.04 -40.94
C SER A 721 -20.63 -32.62 -42.12
N ASP A 722 -19.96 -33.03 -43.21
CA ASP A 722 -20.61 -33.44 -44.47
C ASP A 722 -21.05 -34.91 -44.54
N TYR A 723 -20.57 -35.76 -43.62
CA TYR A 723 -20.86 -37.19 -43.61
C TYR A 723 -21.16 -37.72 -42.21
N ARG A 724 -22.22 -38.54 -42.12
CA ARG A 724 -22.50 -39.43 -40.99
C ARG A 724 -21.94 -40.82 -41.28
N VAL A 725 -21.15 -41.36 -40.36
CA VAL A 725 -20.66 -42.75 -40.43
C VAL A 725 -21.68 -43.69 -39.80
N VAL A 726 -22.09 -44.71 -40.56
CA VAL A 726 -22.97 -45.78 -40.10
C VAL A 726 -22.23 -47.11 -40.15
N PHE A 727 -22.23 -47.82 -39.04
CA PHE A 727 -21.64 -49.15 -38.90
C PHE A 727 -22.74 -50.18 -39.07
N GLU A 728 -22.55 -51.15 -39.95
CA GLU A 728 -23.56 -52.18 -40.20
C GLU A 728 -22.95 -53.58 -40.18
N TYR A 729 -23.76 -54.55 -39.74
CA TYR A 729 -23.45 -55.97 -39.86
C TYR A 729 -24.48 -56.72 -40.69
N SER A 730 -24.06 -57.85 -41.25
CA SER A 730 -24.91 -58.81 -41.94
C SER A 730 -24.42 -60.23 -41.71
N ASP A 731 -25.35 -61.17 -41.57
CA ASP A 731 -25.04 -62.61 -41.53
C ASP A 731 -25.07 -63.26 -42.92
N ASP A 732 -25.65 -62.59 -43.93
CA ASP A 732 -25.97 -63.18 -45.24
C ASP A 732 -25.60 -62.30 -46.45
N LEU A 733 -24.98 -61.13 -46.22
CA LEU A 733 -24.65 -60.08 -47.20
C LEU A 733 -25.87 -59.43 -47.89
N LYS A 734 -27.10 -59.76 -47.50
CA LYS A 734 -28.33 -59.24 -48.10
C LYS A 734 -29.06 -58.28 -47.16
N GLN A 735 -29.26 -58.67 -45.92
CA GLN A 735 -29.87 -57.82 -44.90
C GLN A 735 -28.77 -57.22 -44.01
N TRP A 736 -28.78 -55.89 -43.91
CA TRP A 736 -27.83 -55.13 -43.12
C TRP A 736 -28.56 -54.46 -41.97
N ASN A 737 -27.99 -54.57 -40.77
CA ASN A 737 -28.52 -53.98 -39.56
C ASN A 737 -27.48 -52.99 -39.02
N GLU A 738 -27.92 -51.78 -38.66
CA GLU A 738 -27.06 -50.80 -38.02
C GLU A 738 -26.62 -51.29 -36.63
N LEU A 739 -25.34 -51.06 -36.33
CA LEU A 739 -24.73 -51.36 -35.05
C LEU A 739 -24.75 -50.11 -34.17
N PRO A 740 -25.09 -50.23 -32.87
CA PRO A 740 -24.92 -49.14 -31.94
C PRO A 740 -23.44 -48.81 -31.76
N ILE A 741 -23.15 -47.53 -31.57
CA ILE A 741 -21.79 -47.02 -31.37
C ILE A 741 -21.64 -46.63 -29.91
N ASP A 742 -20.69 -47.26 -29.22
CA ASP A 742 -20.22 -46.80 -27.93
C ASP A 742 -18.99 -45.91 -28.14
N THR A 743 -19.05 -44.65 -27.71
CA THR A 743 -17.91 -43.73 -27.84
C THR A 743 -17.04 -43.84 -26.60
N VAL A 744 -15.73 -44.10 -26.76
CA VAL A 744 -14.85 -44.44 -25.63
C VAL A 744 -13.72 -43.46 -25.41
N LYS A 745 -13.20 -42.80 -26.46
CA LYS A 745 -12.09 -41.85 -26.31
C LYS A 745 -12.09 -40.81 -27.44
N VAL A 746 -11.90 -39.55 -27.08
CA VAL A 746 -11.63 -38.48 -28.03
C VAL A 746 -10.17 -38.08 -27.92
N GLU A 747 -9.42 -38.27 -29.00
CA GLU A 747 -8.11 -37.64 -29.18
C GLU A 747 -8.31 -36.27 -29.83
N SER A 748 -7.27 -35.45 -29.92
CA SER A 748 -7.37 -34.01 -30.13
C SER A 748 -8.26 -33.54 -31.29
N LEU A 749 -8.48 -34.33 -32.34
CA LEU A 749 -9.51 -34.11 -33.38
C LEU A 749 -10.13 -35.42 -33.91
N MET A 750 -9.98 -36.53 -33.18
CA MET A 750 -10.44 -37.87 -33.59
C MET A 750 -11.35 -38.49 -32.53
N ARG A 751 -12.47 -39.05 -32.96
CA ARG A 751 -13.38 -39.84 -32.13
C ARG A 751 -13.11 -41.33 -32.35
N ASN A 752 -12.81 -42.07 -31.29
CA ASN A 752 -12.72 -43.54 -31.34
C ASN A 752 -14.09 -44.16 -31.08
N ASN A 753 -14.67 -44.73 -32.13
CA ASN A 753 -15.93 -45.45 -32.10
C ASN A 753 -15.66 -46.92 -31.76
N VAL A 754 -16.32 -47.43 -30.71
CA VAL A 754 -16.24 -48.82 -30.29
C VAL A 754 -17.57 -49.49 -30.60
N ILE A 755 -17.53 -50.53 -31.41
CA ILE A 755 -18.70 -51.22 -31.91
C ILE A 755 -18.70 -52.64 -31.38
N ARG A 756 -19.70 -52.98 -30.57
CA ARG A 756 -19.91 -54.34 -30.06
C ARG A 756 -20.73 -55.14 -31.06
N LEU A 757 -20.14 -56.23 -31.56
CA LEU A 757 -20.82 -57.10 -32.50
C LEU A 757 -21.71 -58.11 -31.76
N PRO A 758 -22.93 -58.41 -32.28
CA PRO A 758 -23.80 -59.42 -31.70
C PRO A 758 -23.13 -60.79 -31.60
N SER A 759 -23.38 -61.51 -30.50
CA SER A 759 -22.79 -62.83 -30.21
C SER A 759 -23.36 -63.98 -31.06
N THR A 760 -24.03 -63.69 -32.17
CA THR A 760 -24.84 -64.64 -32.91
C THR A 760 -24.43 -64.74 -34.39
N SER A 761 -23.48 -65.61 -34.70
CA SER A 761 -23.42 -66.51 -35.88
C SER A 761 -21.99 -67.02 -36.11
N GLN A 762 -21.81 -68.08 -36.89
CA GLN A 762 -20.48 -68.61 -37.24
C GLN A 762 -19.71 -67.70 -38.23
N LYS A 763 -20.36 -66.68 -38.84
CA LYS A 763 -19.75 -65.72 -39.79
C LYS A 763 -20.57 -64.41 -39.82
N ALA A 764 -19.92 -63.29 -39.52
CA ALA A 764 -20.48 -61.94 -39.67
C ALA A 764 -19.70 -61.14 -40.73
N PHE A 765 -20.42 -60.35 -41.53
CA PHE A 765 -19.87 -59.38 -42.48
C PHE A 765 -20.10 -57.98 -41.96
N LEU A 766 -19.11 -57.10 -42.11
CA LEU A 766 -19.15 -55.73 -41.62
C LEU A 766 -18.94 -54.75 -42.77
N ARG A 767 -19.59 -53.59 -42.69
CA ARG A 767 -19.33 -52.48 -43.59
C ARG A 767 -19.47 -51.15 -42.88
N LEU A 768 -18.75 -50.15 -43.41
CA LEU A 768 -18.94 -48.74 -43.10
C LEU A 768 -19.72 -48.12 -44.26
N ARG A 769 -20.78 -47.40 -43.92
CA ARG A 769 -21.56 -46.59 -44.86
C ARG A 769 -21.43 -45.13 -44.46
N LEU A 770 -21.21 -44.27 -45.45
CA LEU A 770 -21.24 -42.83 -45.27
C LEU A 770 -22.56 -42.31 -45.81
N ASP A 771 -23.30 -41.60 -44.96
CA ASP A 771 -24.51 -40.87 -45.35
C ASP A 771 -24.16 -39.40 -45.47
N SER A 772 -24.46 -38.80 -46.62
CA SER A 772 -24.28 -37.36 -46.80
C SER A 772 -25.27 -36.60 -45.93
N SER A 773 -24.81 -35.55 -45.28
CA SER A 773 -25.65 -34.66 -44.45
C SER A 773 -26.69 -33.88 -45.27
N SER A 774 -26.56 -33.86 -46.59
CA SER A 774 -27.39 -33.08 -47.51
C SER A 774 -28.50 -33.88 -48.24
N GLU A 775 -28.69 -35.18 -47.96
CA GLU A 775 -29.77 -36.01 -48.54
C GLU A 775 -30.53 -36.86 -47.52
#